data_AF-A0AAD9VBV9-F1
#
_entry.id   AF-A0AAD9VBV9-F1
#
_cell.length_a   1.000
_cell.length_b   1.000
_cell.length_c   1.000
_cell.angle_alpha   90.00
_cell.angle_beta   90.00
_cell.angle_gamma   90.00
#
_symmetry.space_group_name_H-M   'P 1'
#
loop_
_entity.id
_entity.type
_entity.pdbx_description
1 polymer ?
#
loop_
_entity_poly.entity_id
_entity_poly.type
_entity_poly.pdbx_seq_one_letter_code
_entity_poly.pdbx_strand_id
1 'polypeptide(L)'
;MNNKKIAMYCSVWLFPTYTFVVISLMFGSFGIYVPFIYLVKYCEAVGISAQKTSRLFIFVGLSSSFGRLISGKLCNADRVNAVFIYQSSLFLAAICAFLLPFATKYREVIAFSVVYGLADGIFITTHGFILLSCIDAKRRKAAFAMNNVLFAIAAVAGGPIIVLTPADQQPTTSLPFNLQSPLARPWEQVAASLEFTASTWWSPYKWRDYWQDWWQKLEKGQTQPEQNKHEILVNGEGPNVCMHRVPVGFFRRCVKIPGKRRLQCRTERRYLTEYCCCPGYTKVAGIPGCPKELYTSNKSITELAESLKLNRFVSLLNLTDLSSDLDSSTRYTVFAPNDQAFASLSPEALEELANDKELLRDTLMMHISKGKIVIEAMNDKDKITSLGGTEELWVNVIDNRRTIVVQGGKIVQSNQGARNGVIHVINRVMKPTAGDIKTILQNDPNFSIVSQMVENVAMNFTNITFFAPTDEAFLVMDRERLERLISNEDCVERFVKYHMLPKPLYSGAMKNGRFPTVEGQFVDIINSNEGEGMKVNDARVTDPDVTANNGIVHTIDRVLMPVSAMNTMEVARVLNLTTLMYFLNSSGLAATLGEDIGPITLFAPSNKAFEDLPASVKRTLRDDPAKLRDILSYHIISERKWTYEFGKDNLVNSLNRLNRLRLNSFRYGKVHAVNGACITKANIEACNGVIHVIQKVLLPPTKTVYDFIRMDPRFSTLIEAINITKLGVVLRNPSASLTLFAPTNWAFAKLEYNSPGAMESLLSSPEELSEVLEHHVVNGTLYTCGVHCMYSYWSFFRNHFSVYSLSRGVLRMKYDWRGRVFVNGNRMSDQDLPATNGVVHVIDDVLELYPLGYRKHRLRVSSAKRGKKHRLH
;
A
#
# COMPACT_ATOMS: atom_id res chain seq x y z
N MET A 1 -21.11 3.14 2.88
CA MET A 1 -19.68 3.51 3.11
C MET A 1 -18.79 2.41 2.54
N ASN A 2 -17.70 2.78 1.84
CA ASN A 2 -16.93 1.87 0.98
C ASN A 2 -15.91 1.04 1.80
N ASN A 3 -15.99 -0.30 1.80
CA ASN A 3 -15.11 -1.20 2.58
C ASN A 3 -13.60 -0.94 2.37
N LYS A 4 -13.21 -0.44 1.19
CA LYS A 4 -11.81 -0.05 0.90
C LYS A 4 -11.32 1.15 1.71
N LYS A 5 -12.19 2.13 2.02
CA LYS A 5 -11.82 3.30 2.83
C LYS A 5 -11.58 2.90 4.29
N ILE A 6 -12.46 2.07 4.87
CA ILE A 6 -12.28 1.56 6.23
C ILE A 6 -11.02 0.70 6.34
N ALA A 7 -10.78 -0.19 5.36
CA ALA A 7 -9.55 -0.96 5.31
C ALA A 7 -8.30 -0.06 5.24
N MET A 8 -8.35 1.05 4.50
CA MET A 8 -7.26 2.03 4.42
C MET A 8 -7.02 2.76 5.75
N TYR A 9 -8.08 3.16 6.47
CA TYR A 9 -7.96 3.74 7.82
C TYR A 9 -7.46 2.72 8.86
N CYS A 10 -7.90 1.47 8.80
CA CYS A 10 -7.40 0.44 9.71
C CYS A 10 -5.95 0.03 9.38
N SER A 11 -5.50 0.25 8.14
CA SER A 11 -4.16 -0.12 7.70
C SER A 11 -3.03 0.76 8.25
N VAL A 12 -3.33 1.91 8.88
CA VAL A 12 -2.29 2.72 9.56
C VAL A 12 -1.81 2.06 10.85
N TRP A 13 -2.64 1.23 11.48
CA TRP A 13 -2.27 0.45 12.67
C TRP A 13 -1.25 -0.66 12.38
N LEU A 14 -1.00 -0.94 11.10
CA LEU A 14 0.05 -1.86 10.67
C LEU A 14 1.47 -1.26 10.83
N PHE A 15 1.59 0.06 11.00
CA PHE A 15 2.85 0.75 11.28
C PHE A 15 3.08 0.81 12.80
N PRO A 16 4.09 0.11 13.36
CA PRO A 16 4.21 -0.05 14.80
C PRO A 16 4.67 1.23 15.50
N THR A 17 5.53 2.04 14.88
CA THR A 17 5.96 3.34 15.42
C THR A 17 4.76 4.28 15.55
N TYR A 18 3.91 4.31 14.52
CA TYR A 18 2.65 5.05 14.57
C TYR A 18 1.73 4.51 15.66
N THR A 19 1.49 3.20 15.70
CA THR A 19 0.62 2.57 16.70
C THR A 19 1.10 2.86 18.12
N PHE A 20 2.40 2.72 18.39
CA PHE A 20 2.98 3.02 19.69
C PHE A 20 2.83 4.49 20.06
N VAL A 21 3.19 5.41 19.16
CA VAL A 21 3.10 6.86 19.42
C VAL A 21 1.64 7.27 19.65
N VAL A 22 0.71 6.81 18.82
CA VAL A 22 -0.73 7.15 18.95
C VAL A 22 -1.34 6.56 20.23
N ILE A 23 -1.02 5.31 20.59
CA ILE A 23 -1.49 4.71 21.85
C ILE A 23 -0.86 5.44 23.05
N SER A 24 0.44 5.73 23.01
CA SER A 24 1.12 6.47 24.08
C SER A 24 0.57 7.90 24.24
N LEU A 25 0.23 8.56 23.12
CA LEU A 25 -0.43 9.85 23.12
C LEU A 25 -1.81 9.77 23.75
N MET A 26 -2.58 8.72 23.44
CA MET A 26 -3.91 8.50 24.02
C MET A 26 -3.83 8.39 25.55
N PHE A 27 -2.86 7.63 26.09
CA PHE A 27 -2.64 7.52 27.53
C PHE A 27 -2.03 8.79 28.16
N GLY A 28 -1.08 9.43 27.48
CA GLY A 28 -0.45 10.67 27.94
C GLY A 28 -1.43 11.86 27.97
N SER A 29 -2.41 11.89 27.06
CA SER A 29 -3.40 12.96 26.97
C SER A 29 -4.36 13.01 28.16
N PHE A 30 -4.51 11.91 28.91
CA PHE A 30 -5.25 11.92 30.18
C PHE A 30 -4.61 12.84 31.23
N GLY A 31 -3.27 12.95 31.24
CA GLY A 31 -2.53 13.70 32.26
C GLY A 31 -1.95 15.04 31.79
N ILE A 32 -1.62 15.18 30.50
CA ILE A 32 -0.86 16.34 29.99
C ILE A 32 -1.65 17.66 30.02
N TYR A 33 -2.98 17.63 30.02
CA TYR A 33 -3.80 18.86 30.10
C TYR A 33 -4.19 19.25 31.52
N VAL A 34 -3.97 18.36 32.49
CA VAL A 34 -4.36 18.58 33.88
C VAL A 34 -3.66 19.82 34.46
N PRO A 35 -2.33 19.99 34.30
CA PRO A 35 -1.69 21.20 34.77
C PRO A 35 -2.24 22.43 34.06
N PHE A 36 -2.43 22.42 32.74
CA PHE A 36 -2.95 23.58 32.00
C PHE A 36 -4.34 24.05 32.47
N ILE A 37 -5.25 23.10 32.74
CA ILE A 37 -6.62 23.39 33.14
C ILE A 37 -6.68 23.87 34.59
N TYR A 38 -5.90 23.26 35.48
CA TYR A 38 -6.00 23.52 36.93
C TYR A 38 -4.92 24.45 37.48
N LEU A 39 -3.94 24.89 36.68
CA LEU A 39 -2.83 25.75 37.15
C LEU A 39 -3.34 27.02 37.81
N VAL A 40 -4.40 27.63 37.26
CA VAL A 40 -4.95 28.87 37.80
C VAL A 40 -5.54 28.64 39.19
N LYS A 41 -6.41 27.63 39.29
CA LYS A 41 -7.07 27.24 40.55
C LYS A 41 -6.07 26.77 41.61
N TYR A 42 -5.01 26.05 41.21
CA TYR A 42 -3.94 25.64 42.11
C TYR A 42 -3.16 26.85 42.66
N CYS A 43 -2.79 27.80 41.79
CA CYS A 43 -2.10 29.01 42.20
C CYS A 43 -2.95 29.86 43.16
N GLU A 44 -4.27 29.95 42.93
CA GLU A 44 -5.20 30.62 43.84
C GLU A 44 -5.27 29.93 45.21
N ALA A 45 -5.32 28.59 45.24
CA ALA A 45 -5.33 27.81 46.48
C ALA A 45 -4.05 27.98 47.33
N VAL A 46 -2.93 28.28 46.67
CA VAL A 46 -1.62 28.52 47.31
C VAL A 46 -1.38 30.02 47.62
N GLY A 47 -2.35 30.89 47.31
CA GLY A 47 -2.30 32.33 47.64
C GLY A 47 -1.60 33.21 46.61
N ILE A 48 -1.44 32.74 45.37
CA ILE A 48 -0.90 33.52 44.24
C ILE A 48 -2.05 34.20 43.50
N SER A 49 -2.02 35.54 43.41
CA SER A 49 -3.06 36.33 42.74
C SER A 49 -3.28 35.93 41.28
N ALA A 50 -4.53 35.86 40.84
CA ALA A 50 -4.92 35.52 39.46
C ALA A 50 -4.17 36.32 38.37
N GLN A 51 -3.86 37.60 38.62
CA GLN A 51 -3.09 38.45 37.69
C GLN A 51 -1.62 38.02 37.52
N LYS A 52 -0.99 37.49 38.58
CA LYS A 52 0.36 36.90 38.50
C LYS A 52 0.32 35.52 37.84
N THR A 53 -0.75 34.78 38.10
CA THR A 53 -0.99 33.45 37.57
C THR A 53 -1.23 33.46 36.06
N SER A 54 -1.98 34.42 35.52
CA SER A 54 -2.20 34.53 34.06
C SER A 54 -0.89 34.77 33.29
N ARG A 55 0.10 35.45 33.90
CA ARG A 55 1.43 35.64 33.31
C ARG A 55 2.23 34.33 33.18
N LEU A 56 1.87 33.26 33.89
CA LEU A 56 2.54 31.96 33.78
C LEU A 56 2.36 31.33 32.40
N PHE A 57 1.21 31.52 31.76
CA PHE A 57 0.96 31.03 30.40
C PHE A 57 1.88 31.68 29.36
N ILE A 58 2.38 32.90 29.61
CA ILE A 58 3.38 33.55 28.76
C ILE A 58 4.69 32.75 28.81
N PHE A 59 5.13 32.34 30.01
CA PHE A 59 6.35 31.52 30.17
C PHE A 59 6.19 30.14 29.53
N VAL A 60 5.02 29.50 29.68
CA VAL A 60 4.73 28.22 29.01
C VAL A 60 4.77 28.36 27.49
N GLY A 61 4.15 29.42 26.95
CA GLY A 61 4.11 29.67 25.50
C GLY A 61 5.48 29.98 24.89
N LEU A 62 6.29 30.82 25.55
CA LEU A 62 7.65 31.15 25.09
C LEU A 62 8.59 29.94 25.14
N SER A 63 8.56 29.17 26.24
CA SER A 63 9.38 27.96 26.37
C SER A 63 8.95 26.84 25.42
N SER A 64 7.63 26.67 25.18
CA SER A 64 7.12 25.74 24.16
C SER A 64 7.57 26.14 22.76
N SER A 65 7.50 27.43 22.41
CA SER A 65 7.99 27.94 21.11
C SER A 65 9.48 27.63 20.91
N PHE A 66 10.29 27.82 21.95
CA PHE A 66 11.71 27.49 21.93
C PHE A 66 11.98 25.98 21.81
N GLY A 67 11.22 25.16 22.54
CA GLY A 67 11.29 23.70 22.46
C GLY A 67 10.97 23.15 21.06
N ARG A 68 10.00 23.77 20.36
CA ARG A 68 9.66 23.42 18.97
C ARG A 68 10.81 23.68 18.00
N LEU A 69 11.51 24.81 18.14
CA LEU A 69 12.66 25.13 17.28
C LEU A 69 13.84 24.16 17.48
N ILE A 70 14.15 23.82 18.74
CA ILE A 70 15.24 22.89 19.07
C ILE A 70 14.93 21.49 18.56
N SER A 71 13.75 20.96 18.90
CA SER A 71 13.33 19.62 18.49
C SER A 71 13.21 19.49 16.97
N GLY A 72 12.72 20.52 16.27
CA GLY A 72 12.69 20.55 14.80
C GLY A 72 14.09 20.37 14.18
N LYS A 73 15.10 21.06 14.70
CA LYS A 73 16.51 20.89 14.27
C LYS A 73 17.07 19.52 14.64
N LEU A 74 16.81 19.04 15.86
CA LEU A 74 17.30 17.73 16.32
C LEU A 74 16.70 16.56 15.53
N CYS A 75 15.42 16.64 15.16
CA CYS A 75 14.74 15.62 14.36
C CYS A 75 15.28 15.52 12.92
N ASN A 76 15.92 16.58 12.40
CA ASN A 76 16.52 16.58 11.06
C ASN A 76 17.95 16.01 11.03
N ALA A 77 18.54 15.65 12.18
CA ALA A 77 19.87 15.09 12.24
C ALA A 77 19.84 13.56 12.06
N ASP A 78 20.55 13.04 11.05
CA ASP A 78 20.56 11.60 10.69
C ASP A 78 21.01 10.65 11.82
N ARG A 79 21.72 11.18 12.83
CA ARG A 79 22.22 10.41 13.99
C ARG A 79 21.26 10.38 15.17
N VAL A 80 20.14 11.11 15.12
CA VAL A 80 19.24 11.27 16.25
C VAL A 80 17.90 10.60 15.96
N ASN A 81 17.50 9.66 16.82
CA ASN A 81 16.22 8.99 16.68
C ASN A 81 15.12 9.80 17.40
N ALA A 82 14.21 10.37 16.62
CA ALA A 82 13.10 11.19 17.07
C ALA A 82 12.21 10.50 18.13
N VAL A 83 12.09 9.17 18.12
CA VAL A 83 11.28 8.44 19.12
C VAL A 83 11.84 8.61 20.53
N PHE A 84 13.17 8.65 20.71
CA PHE A 84 13.77 8.87 22.02
C PHE A 84 13.60 10.31 22.51
N ILE A 85 13.63 11.30 21.59
CA ILE A 85 13.32 12.69 21.93
C ILE A 85 11.87 12.78 22.45
N TYR A 86 10.93 12.14 21.74
CA TYR A 86 9.52 12.09 22.11
C TYR A 86 9.29 11.45 23.49
N GLN A 87 9.94 10.32 23.76
CA GLN A 87 9.87 9.65 25.06
C GLN A 87 10.46 10.50 26.19
N SER A 88 11.61 11.13 25.93
CA SER A 88 12.29 11.99 26.90
C SER A 88 11.45 13.22 27.26
N SER A 89 10.79 13.84 26.28
CA SER A 89 9.88 14.97 26.55
C SER A 89 8.65 14.58 27.36
N LEU A 90 8.04 13.44 27.06
CA LEU A 90 6.90 12.95 27.83
C LEU A 90 7.28 12.60 29.28
N PHE A 91 8.44 11.97 29.47
CA PHE A 91 8.96 11.65 30.80
C PHE A 91 9.27 12.92 31.61
N LEU A 92 9.89 13.92 30.98
CA LEU A 92 10.17 15.21 31.61
C LEU A 92 8.88 15.95 31.99
N ALA A 93 7.88 15.96 31.11
CA ALA A 93 6.56 16.55 31.39
C ALA A 93 5.86 15.84 32.55
N ALA A 94 5.92 14.50 32.61
CA ALA A 94 5.34 13.72 33.70
C ALA A 94 6.02 14.00 35.06
N ILE A 95 7.35 14.07 35.10
CA ILE A 95 8.10 14.46 36.31
C ILE A 95 7.70 15.87 36.76
N CYS A 96 7.65 16.83 35.83
CA CYS A 96 7.27 18.20 36.15
C CYS A 96 5.85 18.28 36.71
N ALA A 97 4.89 17.56 36.10
CA ALA A 97 3.52 17.50 36.60
C ALA A 97 3.43 16.84 37.99
N PHE A 98 4.22 15.80 38.24
CA PHE A 98 4.31 15.15 39.56
C PHE A 98 4.89 16.08 40.63
N LEU A 99 5.82 16.97 40.26
CA LEU A 99 6.46 17.91 41.18
C LEU A 99 5.63 19.19 41.42
N LEU A 100 4.62 19.48 40.59
CA LEU A 100 3.80 20.69 40.69
C LEU A 100 3.18 20.91 42.09
N PRO A 101 2.63 19.90 42.79
CA PRO A 101 2.04 20.10 44.13
C PRO A 101 3.03 20.63 45.18
N PHE A 102 4.33 20.43 44.98
CA PHE A 102 5.38 20.90 45.89
C PHE A 102 5.80 22.36 45.62
N ALA A 103 5.35 22.95 44.50
CA ALA A 103 5.69 24.31 44.11
C ALA A 103 4.73 25.32 44.77
N THR A 104 5.06 25.75 45.98
CA THR A 104 4.21 26.65 46.78
C THR A 104 4.52 28.14 46.58
N LYS A 105 5.68 28.46 46.00
CA LYS A 105 6.08 29.85 45.73
C LYS A 105 5.95 30.18 44.26
N TYR A 106 5.62 31.45 43.96
CA TYR A 106 5.49 31.92 42.57
C TYR A 106 6.74 31.64 41.71
N ARG A 107 7.95 31.72 42.28
CA ARG A 107 9.21 31.40 41.58
C ARG A 107 9.32 29.92 41.19
N GLU A 108 8.82 29.02 42.03
CA GLU A 108 8.84 27.57 41.80
C GLU A 108 7.82 27.21 40.70
N VAL A 109 6.65 27.86 40.71
CA VAL A 109 5.63 27.67 39.66
C VAL A 109 6.11 28.23 38.31
N ILE A 110 6.89 29.32 38.29
CA ILE A 110 7.56 29.79 37.06
C ILE A 110 8.52 28.72 36.52
N ALA A 111 9.34 28.13 37.39
CA ALA A 111 10.28 27.07 36.98
C ALA A 111 9.53 25.86 36.39
N PHE A 112 8.42 25.46 37.02
CA PHE A 112 7.50 24.47 36.45
C PHE A 112 7.01 24.90 35.06
N SER A 113 6.47 26.12 34.91
CA SER A 113 5.92 26.61 33.64
C SER A 113 6.95 26.60 32.49
N VAL A 114 8.21 26.94 32.77
CA VAL A 114 9.28 26.94 31.77
C VAL A 114 9.68 25.52 31.36
N VAL A 115 9.91 24.61 32.32
CA VAL A 115 10.34 23.24 32.01
C VAL A 115 9.21 22.45 31.37
N TYR A 116 7.99 22.60 31.87
CA TYR A 116 6.80 21.97 31.33
C TYR A 116 6.49 22.46 29.91
N GLY A 117 6.56 23.78 29.68
CA GLY A 117 6.38 24.35 28.34
C GLY A 117 7.45 23.88 27.36
N LEU A 118 8.72 23.81 27.76
CA LEU A 118 9.80 23.27 26.92
C LEU A 118 9.53 21.80 26.53
N ALA A 119 9.13 20.98 27.50
CA ALA A 119 8.82 19.57 27.28
C ALA A 119 7.61 19.40 26.33
N ASP A 120 6.55 20.20 26.51
CA ASP A 120 5.39 20.25 25.61
C ASP A 120 5.78 20.63 24.18
N GLY A 121 6.59 21.67 24.01
CA GLY A 121 7.04 22.12 22.68
C GLY A 121 7.86 21.07 21.92
N ILE A 122 8.74 20.38 22.63
CA ILE A 122 9.53 19.26 22.08
C ILE A 122 8.58 18.12 21.67
N PHE A 123 7.68 17.74 22.57
CA PHE A 123 6.71 16.67 22.34
C PHE A 123 5.84 16.91 21.10
N ILE A 124 5.24 18.10 20.94
CA ILE A 124 4.36 18.43 19.82
C ILE A 124 5.08 18.31 18.48
N THR A 125 6.31 18.85 18.39
CA THR A 125 7.08 18.87 17.13
C THR A 125 7.56 17.47 16.76
N THR A 126 8.12 16.75 17.73
CA THR A 126 8.62 15.40 17.51
C THR A 126 7.48 14.43 17.19
N HIS A 127 6.29 14.58 17.80
CA HIS A 127 5.09 13.81 17.45
C HIS A 127 4.69 14.02 15.98
N GLY A 128 4.58 15.28 15.53
CA GLY A 128 4.26 15.60 14.15
C GLY A 128 5.29 15.05 13.14
N PHE A 129 6.59 15.15 13.48
CA PHE A 129 7.66 14.59 12.67
C PHE A 129 7.60 13.06 12.58
N ILE A 130 7.33 12.37 13.69
CA ILE A 130 7.20 10.91 13.68
C ILE A 130 6.01 10.49 12.82
N LEU A 131 4.85 11.15 12.94
CA LEU A 131 3.68 10.86 12.09
C LEU A 131 3.97 11.02 10.59
N LEU A 132 4.81 11.99 10.21
CA LEU A 132 5.21 12.21 8.82
C LEU A 132 6.24 11.20 8.32
N SER A 133 7.19 10.81 9.16
CA SER A 133 8.32 9.96 8.80
C SER A 133 8.01 8.47 8.87
N CYS A 134 7.13 8.03 9.79
CA CYS A 134 6.86 6.60 9.99
C CYS A 134 5.76 6.02 9.09
N ILE A 135 5.12 6.84 8.24
CA ILE A 135 4.01 6.43 7.37
C ILE A 135 4.21 6.87 5.92
N ASP A 136 3.95 5.95 4.99
CA ASP A 136 3.98 6.21 3.55
C ASP A 136 3.02 7.33 3.14
N ALA A 137 3.42 8.13 2.14
CA ALA A 137 2.65 9.28 1.66
C ALA A 137 1.15 8.98 1.38
N LYS A 138 0.84 7.76 0.91
CA LYS A 138 -0.54 7.32 0.62
C LYS A 138 -1.45 7.27 1.86
N ARG A 139 -0.89 6.99 3.05
CA ARG A 139 -1.66 6.74 4.29
C ARG A 139 -1.55 7.86 5.32
N ARG A 140 -0.69 8.87 5.10
CA ARG A 140 -0.49 10.01 6.02
C ARG A 140 -1.79 10.72 6.37
N LYS A 141 -2.67 11.00 5.39
CA LYS A 141 -3.97 11.65 5.66
C LYS A 141 -4.84 10.85 6.63
N ALA A 142 -4.89 9.52 6.46
CA ALA A 142 -5.62 8.63 7.35
C ALA A 142 -5.00 8.57 8.74
N ALA A 143 -3.67 8.63 8.82
CA ALA A 143 -2.91 8.62 10.07
C ALA A 143 -3.16 9.88 10.90
N PHE A 144 -3.04 11.07 10.30
CA PHE A 144 -3.34 12.33 10.98
C PHE A 144 -4.80 12.39 11.44
N ALA A 145 -5.74 11.94 10.61
CA ALA A 145 -7.16 11.90 10.97
C ALA A 145 -7.42 10.97 12.17
N MET A 146 -6.90 9.74 12.14
CA MET A 146 -7.09 8.76 13.22
C MET A 146 -6.39 9.19 14.52
N ASN A 147 -5.17 9.74 14.42
CA ASN A 147 -4.47 10.34 15.55
C ASN A 147 -5.31 11.44 16.21
N ASN A 148 -5.85 12.37 15.42
CA ASN A 148 -6.65 13.48 15.94
C ASN A 148 -7.97 13.01 16.57
N VAL A 149 -8.63 11.99 16.02
CA VAL A 149 -9.85 11.41 16.61
C VAL A 149 -9.55 10.79 17.97
N LEU A 150 -8.51 9.95 18.08
CA LEU A 150 -8.15 9.32 19.35
C LEU A 150 -7.64 10.30 20.38
N PHE A 151 -6.86 11.28 19.94
CA PHE A 151 -6.43 12.39 20.77
C PHE A 151 -7.62 13.19 21.30
N ALA A 152 -8.60 13.52 20.45
CA ALA A 152 -9.81 14.24 20.87
C ALA A 152 -10.63 13.43 21.89
N ILE A 153 -10.79 12.11 21.67
CA ILE A 153 -11.49 11.22 22.61
C ILE A 153 -10.77 11.22 23.96
N ALA A 154 -9.43 11.08 23.97
CA ALA A 154 -8.64 11.07 25.20
C ALA A 154 -8.67 12.42 25.93
N ALA A 155 -8.56 13.53 25.20
CA ALA A 155 -8.62 14.89 25.76
C ALA A 155 -9.99 15.18 26.40
N VAL A 156 -11.08 14.72 25.78
CA VAL A 156 -12.44 14.85 26.34
C VAL A 156 -12.64 13.93 27.55
N ALA A 157 -12.09 12.71 27.53
CA ALA A 157 -12.23 11.74 28.62
C ALA A 157 -11.33 12.02 29.85
N GLY A 158 -10.22 12.77 29.69
CA GLY A 158 -9.27 13.06 30.78
C GLY A 158 -9.80 13.93 31.91
N GLY A 159 -10.64 14.92 31.61
CA GLY A 159 -11.28 15.74 32.64
C GLY A 159 -12.19 14.93 33.60
N PRO A 160 -13.15 14.14 33.07
CA PRO A 160 -14.08 13.34 33.87
C PRO A 160 -13.46 12.17 34.66
N ILE A 161 -12.41 11.51 34.15
CA ILE A 161 -11.82 10.34 34.82
C ILE A 161 -11.09 10.71 36.11
N ILE A 162 -10.55 11.93 36.21
CA ILE A 162 -9.87 12.42 37.42
C ILE A 162 -10.89 12.77 38.52
N VAL A 163 -12.10 13.19 38.15
CA VAL A 163 -13.20 13.43 39.11
C VAL A 163 -13.73 12.12 39.74
N LEU A 164 -13.46 10.96 39.12
CA LEU A 164 -13.84 9.63 39.64
C LEU A 164 -12.82 9.02 40.61
N THR A 165 -11.73 9.72 40.94
CA THR A 165 -10.82 9.33 42.02
C THR A 165 -11.28 9.98 43.33
N PRO A 166 -11.40 9.24 44.45
CA PRO A 166 -11.95 9.77 45.70
C PRO A 166 -10.91 10.68 46.36
N ALA A 167 -10.91 11.95 45.95
CA ALA A 167 -10.23 13.03 46.64
C ALA A 167 -11.26 14.12 46.92
N ASP A 168 -11.36 14.44 48.21
CA ASP A 168 -12.12 15.54 48.82
C ASP A 168 -13.59 15.29 49.21
N GLN A 169 -13.76 14.68 50.38
CA GLN A 169 -14.52 15.37 51.43
C GLN A 169 -13.55 16.04 52.43
N GLN A 170 -13.24 17.30 52.14
CA GLN A 170 -13.02 18.45 53.06
C GLN A 170 -11.85 18.49 54.08
N PRO A 171 -11.48 19.72 54.53
CA PRO A 171 -10.13 20.04 55.00
C PRO A 171 -10.01 19.92 56.52
N THR A 172 -9.04 19.14 57.00
CA THR A 172 -8.35 19.40 58.28
C THR A 172 -7.12 18.49 58.40
N THR A 173 -5.98 19.13 58.66
CA THR A 173 -4.79 18.66 59.39
C THR A 173 -4.65 17.16 59.75
N SER A 174 -3.57 16.55 59.23
CA SER A 174 -2.68 15.52 59.80
C SER A 174 -2.43 14.31 58.89
N LEU A 175 -1.14 14.06 58.60
CA LEU A 175 -0.55 12.79 58.09
C LEU A 175 -1.07 11.58 58.91
N PRO A 176 -1.18 10.32 58.41
CA PRO A 176 -0.01 9.52 57.97
C PRO A 176 -0.26 8.28 57.05
N PHE A 177 0.86 7.60 56.74
CA PHE A 177 0.98 6.15 56.42
C PHE A 177 0.21 5.24 57.40
N ASN A 178 -0.49 4.18 56.95
CA ASN A 178 -0.29 2.79 57.41
C ASN A 178 -1.07 1.73 56.61
N LEU A 179 -0.49 0.52 56.51
CA LEU A 179 -1.09 -0.70 55.96
C LEU A 179 -2.07 -1.35 56.96
N GLN A 180 -3.23 -1.84 56.49
CA GLN A 180 -3.83 -3.15 56.87
C GLN A 180 -5.17 -3.41 56.13
N SER A 181 -5.37 -4.68 55.76
CA SER A 181 -6.53 -5.31 55.09
C SER A 181 -7.73 -5.59 56.02
N PRO A 182 -8.80 -6.33 55.61
CA PRO A 182 -9.80 -6.12 54.55
C PRO A 182 -11.27 -6.34 55.04
N LEU A 183 -12.23 -6.30 54.09
CA LEU A 183 -13.60 -6.88 54.12
C LEU A 183 -14.74 -6.12 54.84
N ALA A 184 -15.67 -5.55 54.06
CA ALA A 184 -17.09 -5.93 53.98
C ALA A 184 -17.95 -4.80 53.36
N ARG A 185 -18.78 -5.18 52.38
CA ARG A 185 -19.90 -4.42 51.76
C ARG A 185 -21.00 -4.13 52.81
N PRO A 186 -21.94 -3.15 52.66
CA PRO A 186 -22.78 -2.96 51.45
C PRO A 186 -23.12 -1.52 51.02
N TRP A 187 -23.53 -1.42 49.76
CA TRP A 187 -23.57 -0.24 48.88
C TRP A 187 -25.00 0.15 48.48
N GLU A 188 -25.93 0.19 49.43
CA GLU A 188 -27.37 0.27 49.12
C GLU A 188 -28.07 1.60 49.43
N GLN A 189 -27.39 2.67 49.86
CA GLN A 189 -28.09 3.89 50.30
C GLN A 189 -27.71 5.22 49.64
N VAL A 190 -26.84 5.25 48.62
CA VAL A 190 -26.47 6.53 47.96
C VAL A 190 -26.84 6.58 46.47
N ALA A 191 -27.39 5.51 45.90
CA ALA A 191 -27.84 5.48 44.51
C ALA A 191 -29.19 6.18 44.25
N ALA A 192 -29.76 6.89 45.24
CA ALA A 192 -31.13 7.40 45.18
C ALA A 192 -31.27 8.93 44.98
N SER A 193 -30.20 9.70 44.75
CA SER A 193 -30.32 11.17 44.73
C SER A 193 -29.69 11.91 43.55
N LEU A 194 -29.22 11.23 42.49
CA LEU A 194 -28.68 11.90 41.29
C LEU A 194 -29.10 11.19 39.99
N GLU A 195 -30.41 11.05 39.79
CA GLU A 195 -30.98 10.85 38.46
C GLU A 195 -31.15 12.21 37.78
N PHE A 196 -30.23 12.62 36.91
CA PHE A 196 -30.57 13.35 35.68
C PHE A 196 -29.47 13.18 34.62
N THR A 197 -29.82 12.43 33.58
CA THR A 197 -29.25 12.43 32.20
C THR A 197 -27.79 12.01 31.97
N ALA A 198 -27.52 10.71 31.89
CA ALA A 198 -26.42 10.15 31.08
C ALA A 198 -26.51 8.63 30.78
N SER A 199 -27.70 8.01 30.73
CA SER A 199 -27.81 6.54 30.60
C SER A 199 -28.72 6.08 29.46
N THR A 200 -28.35 6.35 28.20
CA THR A 200 -29.04 5.75 27.05
C THR A 200 -28.14 5.11 25.99
N TRP A 201 -26.82 4.99 26.18
CA TRP A 201 -25.94 4.50 25.11
C TRP A 201 -25.04 3.30 25.39
N TRP A 202 -24.93 2.79 26.62
CA TRP A 202 -24.09 1.60 26.88
C TRP A 202 -24.65 0.74 28.01
N SER A 203 -25.48 -0.26 27.67
CA SER A 203 -25.71 -1.44 28.53
C SER A 203 -25.42 -2.72 27.72
N PRO A 204 -24.44 -3.53 28.12
CA PRO A 204 -24.08 -4.79 27.45
C PRO A 204 -25.18 -5.86 27.49
N TYR A 205 -26.25 -5.65 28.26
CA TYR A 205 -27.31 -6.64 28.47
C TYR A 205 -28.46 -6.57 27.45
N LYS A 206 -28.57 -5.50 26.64
CA LYS A 206 -29.57 -5.44 25.55
C LYS A 206 -29.19 -6.21 24.27
N TRP A 207 -27.92 -6.58 24.11
CA TRP A 207 -27.45 -7.30 22.93
C TRP A 207 -27.78 -8.79 22.96
N ARG A 208 -27.99 -9.37 24.14
CA ARG A 208 -28.32 -10.80 24.29
C ARG A 208 -29.75 -11.10 23.82
N ASP A 209 -30.70 -10.23 24.15
CA ASP A 209 -32.10 -10.39 23.75
C ASP A 209 -32.29 -10.11 22.26
N TYR A 210 -31.55 -9.16 21.69
CA TYR A 210 -31.53 -8.91 20.24
C TYR A 210 -30.95 -10.09 19.45
N TRP A 211 -29.93 -10.77 19.98
CA TRP A 211 -29.35 -11.95 19.36
C TRP A 211 -30.22 -13.19 19.47
N GLN A 212 -30.96 -13.36 20.58
CA GLN A 212 -31.90 -14.47 20.76
C GLN A 212 -33.19 -14.28 19.95
N ASP A 213 -33.72 -13.06 19.87
CA ASP A 213 -34.86 -12.71 19.02
C ASP A 213 -34.53 -12.86 17.52
N TRP A 214 -33.32 -12.50 17.11
CA TRP A 214 -32.85 -12.70 15.74
C TRP A 214 -32.70 -14.18 15.37
N TRP A 215 -32.24 -15.04 16.31
CA TRP A 215 -32.15 -16.49 16.08
C TRP A 215 -33.52 -17.18 16.05
N GLN A 216 -34.46 -16.80 16.93
CA GLN A 216 -35.82 -17.36 16.93
C GLN A 216 -36.62 -16.98 15.68
N LYS A 217 -36.39 -15.78 15.13
CA LYS A 217 -37.03 -15.31 13.88
C LYS A 217 -36.51 -15.98 12.62
N LEU A 218 -35.33 -16.63 12.68
CA LEU A 218 -34.75 -17.38 11.56
C LEU A 218 -35.21 -18.85 11.52
N GLU A 219 -35.68 -19.41 12.64
CA GLU A 219 -36.12 -20.82 12.72
C GLU A 219 -37.59 -21.05 12.36
N LYS A 220 -38.45 -20.02 12.44
CA LYS A 220 -39.86 -20.11 12.03
C LYS A 220 -40.08 -19.54 10.63
N GLY A 221 -39.84 -20.38 9.62
CA GLY A 221 -40.24 -20.11 8.24
C GLY A 221 -41.77 -20.04 8.10
N GLN A 222 -42.24 -18.93 7.51
CA GLN A 222 -43.57 -18.68 6.94
C GLN A 222 -44.81 -18.95 7.82
N THR A 223 -45.49 -17.87 8.20
CA THR A 223 -46.91 -17.62 7.86
C THR A 223 -47.20 -16.13 8.07
N GLN A 224 -48.02 -15.56 7.19
CA GLN A 224 -48.48 -14.16 7.26
C GLN A 224 -49.13 -13.84 8.62
N PRO A 225 -49.20 -12.55 8.99
CA PRO A 225 -50.46 -12.08 9.52
C PRO A 225 -50.97 -10.81 8.84
N GLU A 226 -52.29 -10.78 8.79
CA GLU A 226 -53.17 -9.76 8.25
C GLU A 226 -52.99 -8.39 8.90
N GLN A 227 -53.19 -7.38 8.05
CA GLN A 227 -53.86 -6.10 8.29
C GLN A 227 -53.77 -5.48 9.69
N ASN A 228 -52.92 -4.46 9.78
CA ASN A 228 -53.36 -3.18 10.32
C ASN A 228 -53.08 -2.08 9.29
N LYS A 229 -54.17 -1.43 8.86
CA LYS A 229 -54.20 -0.30 7.93
C LYS A 229 -53.39 0.87 8.48
N HIS A 230 -52.18 1.03 7.97
CA HIS A 230 -51.66 2.36 7.66
C HIS A 230 -51.45 2.40 6.15
N GLU A 231 -51.98 3.44 5.52
CA GLU A 231 -51.97 3.66 4.08
C GLU A 231 -50.61 3.28 3.48
N ILE A 232 -50.61 2.20 2.72
CA ILE A 232 -49.53 1.89 1.80
C ILE A 232 -49.68 2.91 0.68
N LEU A 233 -49.04 4.07 0.84
CA LEU A 233 -48.64 4.87 -0.31
C LEU A 233 -47.73 3.97 -1.14
N VAL A 234 -48.26 3.48 -2.25
CA VAL A 234 -47.52 2.75 -3.27
C VAL A 234 -46.42 3.69 -3.76
N ASN A 235 -45.22 3.58 -3.20
CA ASN A 235 -44.11 4.52 -3.38
C ASN A 235 -43.51 4.52 -4.81
N GLY A 236 -44.25 4.09 -5.83
CA GLY A 236 -43.88 4.18 -7.24
C GLY A 236 -44.95 4.79 -8.15
N GLU A 237 -46.11 5.19 -7.62
CA GLU A 237 -47.21 5.72 -8.43
C GLU A 237 -47.12 7.26 -8.58
N GLY A 238 -47.17 7.72 -9.83
CA GLY A 238 -47.14 9.14 -10.20
C GLY A 238 -46.14 9.43 -11.34
N PRO A 239 -46.27 10.58 -12.03
CA PRO A 239 -45.43 10.92 -13.17
C PRO A 239 -43.97 11.16 -12.74
N ASN A 240 -43.02 10.83 -13.63
CA ASN A 240 -41.58 11.13 -13.50
C ASN A 240 -40.92 10.60 -12.21
N VAL A 241 -41.34 9.42 -11.74
CA VAL A 241 -40.69 8.68 -10.66
C VAL A 241 -39.71 7.67 -11.25
N CYS A 242 -38.45 7.76 -10.84
CA CYS A 242 -37.37 6.88 -11.27
C CYS A 242 -36.97 5.92 -10.15
N MET A 243 -36.65 4.70 -10.57
CA MET A 243 -36.23 3.62 -9.67
C MET A 243 -34.70 3.63 -9.52
N HIS A 244 -34.20 3.75 -8.29
CA HIS A 244 -32.79 3.67 -7.94
C HIS A 244 -32.50 2.41 -7.13
N ARG A 245 -31.52 1.61 -7.57
CA ARG A 245 -31.13 0.37 -6.86
C ARG A 245 -29.90 0.62 -6.00
N VAL A 246 -30.10 0.71 -4.69
CA VAL A 246 -29.04 0.93 -3.71
C VAL A 246 -28.48 -0.42 -3.22
N PRO A 247 -27.18 -0.72 -3.41
CA PRO A 247 -26.61 -1.98 -2.93
C PRO A 247 -26.54 -1.99 -1.39
N VAL A 248 -27.24 -2.96 -0.77
CA VAL A 248 -27.33 -3.08 0.70
C VAL A 248 -26.13 -3.87 1.26
N GLY A 249 -25.52 -4.73 0.44
CA GLY A 249 -24.36 -5.53 0.82
C GLY A 249 -24.16 -6.79 -0.01
N PHE A 250 -23.10 -7.53 0.30
CA PHE A 250 -22.84 -8.86 -0.25
C PHE A 250 -23.28 -9.91 0.76
N PHE A 251 -24.18 -10.79 0.34
CA PHE A 251 -24.70 -11.88 1.16
C PHE A 251 -24.18 -13.20 0.61
N ARG A 252 -23.63 -14.06 1.46
CA ARG A 252 -23.08 -15.36 1.04
C ARG A 252 -24.14 -16.42 1.31
N ARG A 253 -24.72 -16.98 0.25
CA ARG A 253 -25.68 -18.08 0.33
C ARG A 253 -24.94 -19.39 0.07
N CYS A 254 -24.95 -20.29 1.04
CA CYS A 254 -24.29 -21.59 0.98
C CYS A 254 -25.32 -22.71 0.92
N VAL A 255 -25.21 -23.59 -0.07
CA VAL A 255 -26.11 -24.74 -0.24
C VAL A 255 -25.30 -26.04 -0.11
N LYS A 256 -25.83 -27.01 0.63
CA LYS A 256 -25.26 -28.36 0.75
C LYS A 256 -25.75 -29.20 -0.43
N ILE A 257 -24.82 -29.64 -1.27
CA ILE A 257 -25.13 -30.52 -2.40
C ILE A 257 -24.98 -31.97 -1.94
N PRO A 258 -25.96 -32.85 -2.19
CA PRO A 258 -25.86 -34.27 -1.87
C PRO A 258 -24.60 -34.89 -2.49
N GLY A 259 -23.82 -35.63 -1.69
CA GLY A 259 -22.58 -36.28 -2.13
C GLY A 259 -21.29 -35.43 -2.06
N LYS A 260 -21.37 -34.11 -1.85
CA LYS A 260 -20.17 -33.26 -1.65
C LYS A 260 -19.98 -32.88 -0.17
N ARG A 261 -18.76 -33.08 0.35
CA ARG A 261 -18.41 -32.78 1.77
C ARG A 261 -18.34 -31.27 2.09
N ARG A 262 -18.28 -30.37 1.10
CA ARG A 262 -18.21 -28.91 1.31
C ARG A 262 -19.45 -28.20 0.77
N LEU A 263 -19.91 -27.19 1.51
CA LEU A 263 -20.99 -26.29 1.09
C LEU A 263 -20.57 -25.52 -0.17
N GLN A 264 -21.42 -25.50 -1.18
CA GLN A 264 -21.22 -24.62 -2.33
C GLN A 264 -21.81 -23.25 -2.00
N CYS A 265 -20.92 -22.27 -1.81
CA CYS A 265 -21.29 -20.92 -1.43
C CYS A 265 -21.21 -19.97 -2.62
N ARG A 266 -22.32 -19.29 -2.90
CA ARG A 266 -22.40 -18.20 -3.88
C ARG A 266 -22.59 -16.87 -3.15
N THR A 267 -21.82 -15.86 -3.54
CA THR A 267 -21.99 -14.51 -3.04
C THR A 267 -23.00 -13.78 -3.91
N GLU A 268 -24.14 -13.41 -3.36
CA GLU A 268 -25.21 -12.65 -4.02
C GLU A 268 -25.16 -11.19 -3.54
N ARG A 269 -25.30 -10.25 -4.48
CA ARG A 269 -25.39 -8.82 -4.16
C ARG A 269 -26.86 -8.45 -4.06
N ARG A 270 -27.31 -7.98 -2.89
CA ARG A 270 -28.71 -7.55 -2.70
C ARG A 270 -28.81 -6.04 -2.86
N TYR A 271 -29.91 -5.60 -3.45
CA TYR A 271 -30.24 -4.19 -3.69
C TYR A 271 -31.54 -3.84 -2.99
N LEU A 272 -31.62 -2.64 -2.44
CA LEU A 272 -32.85 -2.00 -2.01
C LEU A 272 -33.29 -1.08 -3.15
N THR A 273 -34.57 -1.15 -3.48
CA THR A 273 -35.16 -0.30 -4.51
C THR A 273 -35.71 0.95 -3.83
N GLU A 274 -35.09 2.10 -4.12
CA GLU A 274 -35.58 3.42 -3.73
C GLU A 274 -36.28 4.07 -4.93
N TYR A 275 -37.40 4.73 -4.70
CA TYR A 275 -38.08 5.51 -5.72
C TYR A 275 -37.87 6.99 -5.45
N CYS A 276 -37.32 7.71 -6.42
CA CYS A 276 -36.97 9.11 -6.34
C CYS A 276 -37.48 9.84 -7.58
N CYS A 277 -37.49 11.18 -7.57
CA CYS A 277 -37.79 11.91 -8.80
C CYS A 277 -36.75 11.62 -9.87
N CYS A 278 -37.21 11.47 -11.11
CA CYS A 278 -36.31 11.41 -12.25
C CYS A 278 -35.46 12.70 -12.33
N PRO A 279 -34.22 12.63 -12.83
CA PRO A 279 -33.39 13.80 -13.08
C PRO A 279 -34.15 14.91 -13.80
N GLY A 280 -34.11 16.13 -13.25
CA GLY A 280 -34.82 17.27 -13.83
C GLY A 280 -36.28 17.43 -13.36
N TYR A 281 -36.75 16.65 -12.39
CA TYR A 281 -38.09 16.78 -11.82
C TYR A 281 -38.05 16.87 -10.29
N THR A 282 -39.07 17.52 -9.71
CA THR A 282 -39.23 17.65 -8.26
C THR A 282 -40.65 17.33 -7.82
N LYS A 283 -40.79 16.97 -6.55
CA LYS A 283 -42.09 16.77 -5.90
C LYS A 283 -42.80 18.11 -5.71
N VAL A 284 -44.13 18.06 -5.73
CA VAL A 284 -45.02 19.14 -5.32
C VAL A 284 -45.82 18.63 -4.12
N ALA A 285 -45.94 19.44 -3.08
CA ALA A 285 -46.67 19.05 -1.88
C ALA A 285 -48.13 18.69 -2.24
N GLY A 286 -48.60 17.53 -1.78
CA GLY A 286 -49.96 17.05 -2.02
C GLY A 286 -50.22 16.36 -3.37
N ILE A 287 -49.25 16.29 -4.28
CA ILE A 287 -49.40 15.60 -5.58
C ILE A 287 -48.47 14.38 -5.65
N PRO A 288 -48.97 13.17 -5.95
CA PRO A 288 -48.14 11.97 -6.07
C PRO A 288 -47.14 12.08 -7.24
N GLY A 289 -45.99 11.44 -7.08
CA GLY A 289 -44.88 11.48 -8.05
C GLY A 289 -44.11 12.81 -8.07
N CYS A 290 -43.60 13.16 -9.24
CA CYS A 290 -42.74 14.33 -9.47
C CYS A 290 -43.25 15.15 -10.68
N PRO A 291 -44.41 15.81 -10.54
CA PRO A 291 -45.08 16.48 -11.65
C PRO A 291 -44.39 17.77 -12.10
N LYS A 292 -43.58 18.41 -11.24
CA LYS A 292 -42.94 19.70 -11.54
C LYS A 292 -41.59 19.48 -12.21
N GLU A 293 -41.48 19.94 -13.45
CA GLU A 293 -40.22 19.99 -14.19
C GLU A 293 -39.32 21.11 -13.65
N LEU A 294 -38.03 20.82 -13.49
CA LEU A 294 -36.98 21.77 -13.12
C LEU A 294 -36.32 22.32 -14.38
N TYR A 295 -35.66 23.48 -14.27
CA TYR A 295 -34.90 24.11 -15.34
C TYR A 295 -35.78 24.37 -16.59
N THR A 296 -36.82 25.18 -16.43
CA THR A 296 -37.71 25.62 -17.51
C THR A 296 -37.78 27.14 -17.53
N SER A 297 -37.96 27.72 -18.72
CA SER A 297 -38.22 29.15 -18.91
C SER A 297 -39.19 29.35 -20.07
N ASN A 298 -39.65 30.59 -20.26
CA ASN A 298 -40.52 30.96 -21.39
C ASN A 298 -39.74 31.20 -22.70
N LYS A 299 -38.41 31.37 -22.62
CA LYS A 299 -37.55 31.65 -23.77
C LYS A 299 -37.25 30.40 -24.57
N SER A 300 -37.17 30.49 -25.90
CA SER A 300 -36.63 29.40 -26.71
C SER A 300 -35.13 29.20 -26.46
N ILE A 301 -34.55 28.11 -26.96
CA ILE A 301 -33.11 27.85 -26.88
C ILE A 301 -32.30 28.99 -27.53
N THR A 302 -32.73 29.50 -28.68
CA THR A 302 -32.05 30.59 -29.41
C THR A 302 -32.08 31.88 -28.60
N GLU A 303 -33.26 32.30 -28.11
CA GLU A 303 -33.43 33.47 -27.24
C GLU A 303 -32.65 33.35 -25.92
N LEU A 304 -32.58 32.14 -25.34
CA LEU A 304 -31.83 31.89 -24.12
C LEU A 304 -30.33 32.01 -24.36
N ALA A 305 -29.82 31.45 -25.47
CA ALA A 305 -28.41 31.49 -25.84
C ALA A 305 -27.91 32.94 -26.01
N GLU A 306 -28.72 33.81 -26.63
CA GLU A 306 -28.43 35.25 -26.72
C GLU A 306 -28.34 35.90 -25.33
N SER A 307 -29.27 35.56 -24.43
CA SER A 307 -29.24 36.10 -23.06
C SER A 307 -28.06 35.59 -22.22
N LEU A 308 -27.51 34.44 -22.57
CA LEU A 308 -26.29 33.87 -21.99
C LEU A 308 -25.01 34.45 -22.63
N LYS A 309 -25.13 35.41 -23.57
CA LYS A 309 -24.01 36.01 -24.31
C LYS A 309 -23.22 35.00 -25.14
N LEU A 310 -23.90 34.04 -25.76
CA LEU A 310 -23.32 33.04 -26.67
C LEU A 310 -23.45 33.51 -28.13
N ASN A 311 -23.09 34.77 -28.38
CA ASN A 311 -23.44 35.48 -29.61
C ASN A 311 -22.82 34.80 -30.84
N ARG A 312 -21.57 34.31 -30.73
CA ARG A 312 -20.91 33.65 -31.85
C ARG A 312 -21.59 32.34 -32.20
N PHE A 313 -21.96 31.54 -31.20
CA PHE A 313 -22.70 30.30 -31.41
C PHE A 313 -24.06 30.55 -32.09
N VAL A 314 -24.84 31.54 -31.62
CA VAL A 314 -26.14 31.90 -32.22
C VAL A 314 -25.98 32.37 -33.67
N SER A 315 -24.94 33.18 -33.95
CA SER A 315 -24.67 33.64 -35.31
C SER A 315 -24.40 32.48 -36.28
N LEU A 316 -23.66 31.46 -35.84
CA LEU A 316 -23.35 30.27 -36.64
C LEU A 316 -24.60 29.40 -36.85
N LEU A 317 -25.45 29.25 -35.83
CA LEU A 317 -26.74 28.54 -35.98
C LEU A 317 -27.64 29.17 -37.05
N ASN A 318 -27.68 30.50 -37.11
CA ASN A 318 -28.44 31.23 -38.12
C ASN A 318 -27.87 31.06 -39.52
N LEU A 319 -26.54 31.02 -39.68
CA LEU A 319 -25.90 30.80 -40.99
C LEU A 319 -26.17 29.40 -41.57
N THR A 320 -26.39 28.41 -40.71
CA THR A 320 -26.65 27.03 -41.10
C THR A 320 -28.13 26.65 -41.11
N ASP A 321 -29.05 27.59 -40.93
CA ASP A 321 -30.51 27.34 -40.84
C ASP A 321 -30.92 26.35 -39.72
N LEU A 322 -30.07 26.17 -38.69
CA LEU A 322 -30.35 25.28 -37.55
C LEU A 322 -31.18 25.98 -36.46
N SER A 323 -31.23 27.31 -36.47
CA SER A 323 -32.02 28.08 -35.51
C SER A 323 -33.51 27.81 -35.63
N SER A 324 -34.05 27.74 -36.86
CA SER A 324 -35.45 27.37 -37.11
C SER A 324 -35.78 25.94 -36.69
N ASP A 325 -34.82 25.00 -36.87
CA ASP A 325 -34.99 23.59 -36.46
C ASP A 325 -35.12 23.47 -34.93
N LEU A 326 -34.32 24.26 -34.21
CA LEU A 326 -34.31 24.31 -32.76
C LEU A 326 -35.59 24.93 -32.20
N ASP A 327 -36.23 25.88 -32.88
CA ASP A 327 -37.46 26.54 -32.43
C ASP A 327 -38.74 25.69 -32.57
N SER A 328 -38.61 24.42 -32.98
CA SER A 328 -39.70 23.46 -33.02
C SER A 328 -40.24 23.06 -31.62
N SER A 329 -41.35 22.33 -31.59
CA SER A 329 -41.94 21.78 -30.35
C SER A 329 -41.12 20.64 -29.73
N THR A 330 -40.09 20.16 -30.43
CA THR A 330 -39.21 19.10 -29.98
C THR A 330 -38.33 19.58 -28.83
N ARG A 331 -38.06 18.69 -27.87
CA ARG A 331 -37.13 18.96 -26.76
C ARG A 331 -35.69 18.71 -27.21
N TYR A 332 -34.77 19.65 -26.95
CA TYR A 332 -33.34 19.51 -27.25
C TYR A 332 -32.45 19.75 -26.03
N THR A 333 -31.23 19.24 -26.10
CA THR A 333 -30.11 19.58 -25.22
C THR A 333 -29.02 20.18 -26.08
N VAL A 334 -28.58 21.40 -25.75
CA VAL A 334 -27.53 22.09 -26.50
C VAL A 334 -26.31 22.28 -25.61
N PHE A 335 -25.20 21.69 -26.02
CA PHE A 335 -23.88 21.91 -25.43
C PHE A 335 -23.23 23.12 -26.11
N ALA A 336 -23.62 24.33 -25.75
CA ALA A 336 -23.21 25.53 -26.47
C ALA A 336 -21.79 26.01 -26.05
N PRO A 337 -20.81 26.11 -26.97
CA PRO A 337 -19.51 26.69 -26.66
C PRO A 337 -19.63 28.17 -26.33
N ASN A 338 -18.90 28.63 -25.32
CA ASN A 338 -18.78 30.06 -25.04
C ASN A 338 -17.91 30.77 -26.10
N ASP A 339 -18.01 32.10 -26.18
CA ASP A 339 -17.25 32.86 -27.18
C ASP A 339 -15.72 32.72 -27.01
N GLN A 340 -15.25 32.46 -25.77
CA GLN A 340 -13.84 32.15 -25.50
C GLN A 340 -13.39 30.81 -26.11
N ALA A 341 -14.27 29.81 -26.19
CA ALA A 341 -13.98 28.54 -26.83
C ALA A 341 -13.71 28.74 -28.33
N PHE A 342 -14.51 29.56 -29.01
CA PHE A 342 -14.26 29.92 -30.41
C PHE A 342 -12.99 30.75 -30.60
N ALA A 343 -12.65 31.60 -29.63
CA ALA A 343 -11.40 32.36 -29.66
C ALA A 343 -10.15 31.49 -29.42
N SER A 344 -10.31 30.29 -28.85
CA SER A 344 -9.22 29.33 -28.62
C SER A 344 -8.93 28.40 -29.81
N LEU A 345 -9.73 28.47 -30.87
CA LEU A 345 -9.47 27.72 -32.11
C LEU A 345 -8.28 28.31 -32.86
N SER A 346 -7.51 27.46 -33.55
CA SER A 346 -6.43 27.93 -34.42
C SER A 346 -7.00 28.67 -35.63
N PRO A 347 -6.22 29.58 -36.26
CA PRO A 347 -6.65 30.29 -37.46
C PRO A 347 -7.09 29.35 -38.58
N GLU A 348 -6.39 28.24 -38.76
CA GLU A 348 -6.67 27.23 -39.79
C GLU A 348 -8.02 26.56 -39.55
N ALA A 349 -8.31 26.15 -38.31
CA ALA A 349 -9.59 25.53 -37.95
C ALA A 349 -10.77 26.50 -38.10
N LEU A 350 -10.55 27.80 -37.87
CA LEU A 350 -11.55 28.83 -38.10
C LEU A 350 -11.81 29.06 -39.59
N GLU A 351 -10.76 29.03 -40.42
CA GLU A 351 -10.87 29.18 -41.87
C GLU A 351 -11.56 27.96 -42.51
N GLU A 352 -11.23 26.75 -42.04
CA GLU A 352 -11.87 25.51 -42.48
C GLU A 352 -13.38 25.52 -42.18
N LEU A 353 -13.77 25.86 -40.94
CA LEU A 353 -15.17 26.00 -40.54
C LEU A 353 -15.90 27.15 -41.26
N ALA A 354 -15.19 28.19 -41.69
CA ALA A 354 -15.78 29.33 -42.40
C ALA A 354 -16.02 29.02 -43.89
N ASN A 355 -15.13 28.23 -44.50
CA ASN A 355 -15.18 27.91 -45.93
C ASN A 355 -16.07 26.70 -46.24
N ASP A 356 -16.26 25.78 -45.29
CA ASP A 356 -17.09 24.60 -45.47
C ASP A 356 -18.39 24.68 -44.66
N LYS A 357 -19.49 25.01 -45.36
CA LYS A 357 -20.83 25.13 -44.76
C LYS A 357 -21.36 23.77 -44.28
N GLU A 358 -21.00 22.67 -44.93
CA GLU A 358 -21.43 21.32 -44.52
C GLU A 358 -20.72 20.90 -43.24
N LEU A 359 -19.39 21.06 -43.20
CA LEU A 359 -18.59 20.80 -41.99
C LEU A 359 -19.04 21.65 -40.80
N LEU A 360 -19.36 22.93 -41.03
CA LEU A 360 -19.90 23.81 -39.99
C LEU A 360 -21.25 23.31 -39.49
N ARG A 361 -22.17 22.92 -40.38
CA ARG A 361 -23.48 22.38 -40.01
C ARG A 361 -23.32 21.09 -39.21
N ASP A 362 -22.46 20.17 -39.63
CA ASP A 362 -22.18 18.91 -38.92
C ASP A 362 -21.56 19.15 -37.54
N THR A 363 -20.61 20.09 -37.46
CA THR A 363 -20.01 20.52 -36.19
C THR A 363 -21.08 21.07 -35.24
N LEU A 364 -22.00 21.91 -35.71
CA LEU A 364 -23.08 22.44 -34.86
C LEU A 364 -24.09 21.36 -34.46
N MET A 365 -24.44 20.43 -35.35
CA MET A 365 -25.32 19.30 -35.03
C MET A 365 -24.72 18.39 -33.94
N MET A 366 -23.38 18.30 -33.85
CA MET A 366 -22.71 17.59 -32.76
C MET A 366 -22.96 18.21 -31.38
N HIS A 367 -23.14 19.53 -31.32
CA HIS A 367 -23.41 20.23 -30.06
C HIS A 367 -24.88 20.11 -29.62
N ILE A 368 -25.74 19.46 -30.41
CA ILE A 368 -27.17 19.34 -30.15
C ILE A 368 -27.53 17.86 -29.97
N SER A 369 -28.36 17.53 -29.00
CA SER A 369 -28.95 16.19 -28.79
C SER A 369 -30.46 16.30 -28.69
N LYS A 370 -31.19 15.29 -29.18
CA LYS A 370 -32.63 15.19 -28.94
C LYS A 370 -32.90 14.84 -27.47
N GLY A 371 -34.01 15.35 -26.94
CA GLY A 371 -34.42 15.20 -25.55
C GLY A 371 -33.77 16.21 -24.60
N LYS A 372 -34.32 16.32 -23.38
CA LYS A 372 -33.79 17.18 -22.32
C LYS A 372 -32.91 16.35 -21.38
N ILE A 373 -31.61 16.57 -21.41
CA ILE A 373 -30.60 15.84 -20.63
C ILE A 373 -29.98 16.82 -19.64
N VAL A 374 -30.31 16.68 -18.36
CA VAL A 374 -29.72 17.47 -17.28
C VAL A 374 -28.48 16.79 -16.71
N ILE A 375 -27.60 17.52 -16.03
CA ILE A 375 -26.35 16.95 -15.50
C ILE A 375 -26.55 15.82 -14.48
N GLU A 376 -27.72 15.78 -13.82
CA GLU A 376 -28.10 14.72 -12.88
C GLU A 376 -28.39 13.40 -13.60
N ALA A 377 -28.71 13.44 -14.89
CA ALA A 377 -28.90 12.27 -15.74
C ALA A 377 -27.57 11.72 -16.28
N MET A 378 -26.54 12.56 -16.40
CA MET A 378 -25.25 12.20 -17.00
C MET A 378 -24.39 11.38 -16.04
N ASN A 379 -23.93 10.20 -16.43
CA ASN A 379 -23.02 9.37 -15.66
C ASN A 379 -21.66 9.22 -16.37
N ASP A 380 -20.65 8.84 -15.60
CA ASP A 380 -19.32 8.58 -16.15
C ASP A 380 -19.41 7.42 -17.15
N LYS A 381 -18.84 7.63 -18.35
CA LYS A 381 -18.87 6.72 -19.52
C LYS A 381 -20.19 6.64 -20.26
N ASP A 382 -21.14 7.52 -19.94
CA ASP A 382 -22.34 7.63 -20.78
C ASP A 382 -21.94 8.13 -22.17
N LYS A 383 -22.77 7.76 -23.13
CA LYS A 383 -22.68 8.16 -24.53
C LYS A 383 -23.98 8.85 -24.90
N ILE A 384 -23.89 10.07 -25.42
CA ILE A 384 -25.05 10.88 -25.80
C ILE A 384 -25.12 10.96 -27.32
N THR A 385 -26.23 10.55 -27.92
CA THR A 385 -26.41 10.63 -29.38
C THR A 385 -26.59 12.09 -29.82
N SER A 386 -25.71 12.56 -30.69
CA SER A 386 -25.84 13.88 -31.30
C SER A 386 -27.01 13.94 -32.31
N LEU A 387 -27.44 15.14 -32.69
CA LEU A 387 -28.56 15.35 -33.61
C LEU A 387 -28.23 14.84 -35.02
N GLY A 388 -26.94 14.86 -35.42
CA GLY A 388 -26.46 14.27 -36.67
C GLY A 388 -26.62 12.75 -36.74
N GLY A 389 -26.83 12.08 -35.61
CA GLY A 389 -27.22 10.66 -35.54
C GLY A 389 -26.10 9.63 -35.78
N THR A 390 -24.95 10.06 -36.30
CA THR A 390 -23.78 9.20 -36.57
C THR A 390 -22.81 9.12 -35.39
N GLU A 391 -22.67 10.20 -34.61
CA GLU A 391 -21.68 10.32 -33.54
C GLU A 391 -22.28 10.24 -32.13
N GLU A 392 -21.63 9.44 -31.28
CA GLU A 392 -21.89 9.36 -29.85
C GLU A 392 -20.92 10.27 -29.08
N LEU A 393 -21.44 11.23 -28.31
CA LEU A 393 -20.66 12.14 -27.47
C LEU A 393 -20.26 11.45 -26.17
N TRP A 394 -18.97 11.40 -25.87
CA TRP A 394 -18.45 10.71 -24.69
C TRP A 394 -18.53 11.61 -23.46
N VAL A 395 -19.03 11.06 -22.36
CA VAL A 395 -19.20 11.78 -21.10
C VAL A 395 -18.24 11.27 -20.02
N ASN A 396 -17.42 12.18 -19.48
CA ASN A 396 -16.65 11.93 -18.27
C ASN A 396 -17.23 12.72 -17.09
N VAL A 397 -17.50 12.04 -15.96
CA VAL A 397 -18.09 12.66 -14.76
C VAL A 397 -17.19 12.44 -13.55
N ILE A 398 -16.74 13.54 -12.94
CA ILE A 398 -15.68 13.51 -11.93
C ILE A 398 -16.07 14.38 -10.73
N ASP A 399 -15.43 14.11 -9.58
CA ASP A 399 -15.64 14.85 -8.33
C ASP A 399 -17.07 14.88 -7.84
N ASN A 400 -17.74 13.72 -7.91
CA ASN A 400 -19.15 13.60 -7.58
C ASN A 400 -20.01 14.60 -8.40
N ARG A 401 -19.77 14.67 -9.72
CA ARG A 401 -20.45 15.56 -10.68
C ARG A 401 -20.08 17.05 -10.62
N ARG A 402 -18.99 17.42 -9.94
CA ARG A 402 -18.48 18.82 -9.99
C ARG A 402 -17.84 19.17 -11.32
N THR A 403 -17.25 18.19 -12.00
CA THR A 403 -16.67 18.36 -13.32
C THR A 403 -17.30 17.35 -14.26
N ILE A 404 -17.94 17.86 -15.31
CA ILE A 404 -18.50 17.04 -16.38
C ILE A 404 -17.86 17.53 -17.67
N VAL A 405 -17.31 16.58 -18.42
CA VAL A 405 -16.70 16.83 -19.73
C VAL A 405 -17.47 16.01 -20.75
N VAL A 406 -17.98 16.69 -21.77
CA VAL A 406 -18.70 16.08 -22.89
C VAL A 406 -17.89 16.37 -24.14
N GLN A 407 -17.43 15.33 -24.82
CA GLN A 407 -16.64 15.44 -26.04
C GLN A 407 -15.46 16.44 -25.95
N GLY A 408 -14.68 16.36 -24.87
CA GLY A 408 -13.57 17.28 -24.58
C GLY A 408 -13.98 18.64 -24.01
N GLY A 409 -15.24 19.07 -24.15
CA GLY A 409 -15.76 20.31 -23.59
C GLY A 409 -16.20 20.19 -22.14
N LYS A 410 -15.56 20.91 -21.23
CA LYS A 410 -15.98 20.99 -19.83
C LYS A 410 -17.20 21.89 -19.71
N ILE A 411 -18.25 21.39 -19.06
CA ILE A 411 -19.44 22.18 -18.73
C ILE A 411 -19.06 23.25 -17.69
N VAL A 412 -19.19 24.52 -18.07
CA VAL A 412 -18.94 25.70 -17.23
C VAL A 412 -20.23 26.19 -16.60
N GLN A 413 -21.33 26.20 -17.35
CA GLN A 413 -22.66 26.52 -16.84
C GLN A 413 -23.61 25.39 -17.22
N SER A 414 -24.22 24.75 -16.22
CA SER A 414 -25.10 23.61 -16.41
C SER A 414 -26.58 23.99 -16.29
N ASN A 415 -27.44 23.17 -16.88
CA ASN A 415 -28.89 23.16 -16.64
C ASN A 415 -29.60 24.51 -16.91
N GLN A 416 -29.19 25.26 -17.93
CA GLN A 416 -29.88 26.49 -18.33
C GLN A 416 -31.18 26.15 -19.05
N GLY A 417 -32.32 26.36 -18.38
CA GLY A 417 -33.62 25.90 -18.85
C GLY A 417 -34.23 26.75 -19.96
N ALA A 418 -34.65 26.13 -21.06
CA ALA A 418 -35.39 26.75 -22.16
C ALA A 418 -36.80 26.15 -22.29
N ARG A 419 -37.70 26.85 -23.00
CA ARG A 419 -39.06 26.39 -23.30
C ARG A 419 -39.07 25.04 -24.02
N ASN A 420 -38.13 24.84 -24.93
CA ASN A 420 -37.95 23.69 -25.80
C ASN A 420 -36.70 22.86 -25.44
N GLY A 421 -36.15 22.97 -24.23
CA GLY A 421 -34.97 22.16 -23.87
C GLY A 421 -34.12 22.66 -22.73
N VAL A 422 -32.82 22.39 -22.83
CA VAL A 422 -31.80 22.84 -21.87
C VAL A 422 -30.49 23.17 -22.59
N ILE A 423 -29.77 24.19 -22.10
CA ILE A 423 -28.44 24.56 -22.57
C ILE A 423 -27.42 24.24 -21.48
N HIS A 424 -26.31 23.62 -21.87
CA HIS A 424 -25.08 23.50 -21.08
C HIS A 424 -24.00 24.29 -21.78
N VAL A 425 -23.47 25.33 -21.15
CA VAL A 425 -22.38 26.12 -21.69
C VAL A 425 -21.07 25.37 -21.48
N ILE A 426 -20.32 25.12 -22.55
CA ILE A 426 -19.03 24.42 -22.54
C ILE A 426 -17.88 25.38 -22.91
N ASN A 427 -16.66 25.02 -22.51
CA ASN A 427 -15.46 25.83 -22.77
C ASN A 427 -14.65 25.41 -24.00
N ARG A 428 -15.17 24.53 -24.85
CA ARG A 428 -14.47 24.02 -26.05
C ARG A 428 -15.48 23.81 -27.17
N VAL A 429 -15.07 24.05 -28.41
CA VAL A 429 -15.83 23.65 -29.61
C VAL A 429 -15.56 22.16 -29.86
N MET A 430 -16.61 21.34 -29.89
CA MET A 430 -16.52 19.92 -30.22
C MET A 430 -16.09 19.74 -31.67
N LYS A 431 -15.22 18.75 -31.92
CA LYS A 431 -14.76 18.39 -33.27
C LYS A 431 -15.30 17.00 -33.66
N PRO A 432 -15.61 16.78 -34.96
CA PRO A 432 -15.86 15.46 -35.50
C PRO A 432 -14.76 14.45 -35.17
N THR A 433 -15.14 13.18 -35.05
CA THR A 433 -14.17 12.09 -34.93
C THR A 433 -13.48 11.88 -36.28
N ALA A 434 -12.17 11.69 -36.26
CA ALA A 434 -11.38 11.41 -37.47
C ALA A 434 -11.24 9.90 -37.76
N GLY A 435 -12.14 9.08 -37.17
CA GLY A 435 -12.12 7.62 -37.25
C GLY A 435 -11.63 6.93 -35.96
N ASP A 436 -11.10 5.73 -36.10
CA ASP A 436 -10.49 4.96 -35.00
C ASP A 436 -9.09 5.47 -34.67
N ILE A 437 -8.55 5.17 -33.48
CA ILE A 437 -7.18 5.54 -33.09
C ILE A 437 -6.15 5.11 -34.16
N LYS A 438 -6.30 3.92 -34.74
CA LYS A 438 -5.38 3.44 -35.79
C LYS A 438 -5.44 4.30 -37.05
N THR A 439 -6.62 4.72 -37.49
CA THR A 439 -6.76 5.54 -38.69
C THR A 439 -6.22 6.95 -38.46
N ILE A 440 -6.38 7.48 -37.24
CA ILE A 440 -5.79 8.77 -36.84
C ILE A 440 -4.25 8.70 -36.93
N LEU A 441 -3.63 7.66 -36.38
CA LEU A 441 -2.18 7.48 -36.43
C LEU A 441 -1.65 7.27 -37.86
N GLN A 442 -2.42 6.61 -38.72
CA GLN A 442 -2.04 6.36 -40.12
C GLN A 442 -2.15 7.61 -41.00
N ASN A 443 -3.14 8.47 -40.74
CA ASN A 443 -3.41 9.64 -41.56
C ASN A 443 -2.52 10.84 -41.23
N ASP A 444 -1.98 10.90 -40.00
CA ASP A 444 -1.09 11.99 -39.59
C ASP A 444 0.39 11.60 -39.83
N PRO A 445 1.12 12.33 -40.69
CA PRO A 445 2.51 12.02 -41.00
C PRO A 445 3.45 12.16 -39.80
N ASN A 446 3.04 12.82 -38.72
CA ASN A 446 3.84 12.97 -37.50
C ASN A 446 3.84 11.72 -36.61
N PHE A 447 3.10 10.66 -36.95
CA PHE A 447 3.02 9.43 -36.15
C PHE A 447 3.54 8.19 -36.90
N SER A 448 4.39 8.36 -37.91
CA SER A 448 4.84 7.24 -38.76
C SER A 448 5.49 6.11 -37.98
N ILE A 449 6.31 6.42 -36.97
CA ILE A 449 7.01 5.43 -36.13
C ILE A 449 6.02 4.66 -35.26
N VAL A 450 5.09 5.35 -34.61
CA VAL A 450 4.09 4.72 -33.72
C VAL A 450 3.07 3.93 -34.53
N SER A 451 2.67 4.43 -35.71
CA SER A 451 1.78 3.71 -36.62
C SER A 451 2.38 2.34 -36.98
N GLN A 452 3.67 2.30 -37.33
CA GLN A 452 4.38 1.06 -37.60
C GLN A 452 4.39 0.11 -36.38
N MET A 453 4.65 0.63 -35.17
CA MET A 453 4.60 -0.16 -33.94
C MET A 453 3.22 -0.76 -33.66
N VAL A 454 2.16 0.00 -33.94
CA VAL A 454 0.76 -0.41 -33.71
C VAL A 454 0.26 -1.40 -34.77
N GLU A 455 0.79 -1.34 -35.99
CA GLU A 455 0.48 -2.30 -37.06
C GLU A 455 1.07 -3.67 -36.79
N ASN A 456 2.29 -3.72 -36.27
CA ASN A 456 3.01 -4.97 -36.01
C ASN A 456 2.43 -5.79 -34.85
N VAL A 457 1.56 -5.20 -34.01
CA VAL A 457 1.07 -5.84 -32.79
C VAL A 457 -0.46 -5.86 -32.73
N ALA A 458 -1.03 -7.05 -32.51
CA ALA A 458 -2.47 -7.24 -32.34
C ALA A 458 -2.96 -6.70 -30.98
N MET A 459 -3.22 -5.40 -30.90
CA MET A 459 -3.67 -4.73 -29.67
C MET A 459 -5.15 -4.35 -29.67
N ASN A 460 -5.73 -4.34 -28.47
CA ASN A 460 -7.11 -3.89 -28.25
C ASN A 460 -7.16 -2.40 -27.91
N PHE A 461 -7.67 -1.59 -28.83
CA PHE A 461 -7.84 -0.14 -28.69
C PHE A 461 -9.25 0.28 -28.23
N THR A 462 -10.07 -0.64 -27.72
CA THR A 462 -11.45 -0.32 -27.34
C THR A 462 -11.55 0.43 -26.01
N ASN A 463 -12.17 1.61 -26.05
CA ASN A 463 -12.44 2.49 -24.90
C ASN A 463 -11.19 2.84 -24.09
N ILE A 464 -10.15 3.33 -24.77
CA ILE A 464 -8.88 3.70 -24.13
C ILE A 464 -8.59 5.20 -24.23
N THR A 465 -7.57 5.62 -23.50
CA THR A 465 -6.83 6.85 -23.82
C THR A 465 -5.46 6.45 -24.34
N PHE A 466 -5.00 7.02 -25.44
CA PHE A 466 -3.68 6.78 -26.00
C PHE A 466 -2.85 8.07 -25.96
N PHE A 467 -1.68 8.01 -25.35
CA PHE A 467 -0.69 9.09 -25.39
C PHE A 467 0.21 8.85 -26.59
N ALA A 468 -0.01 9.54 -27.70
CA ALA A 468 0.69 9.30 -28.96
C ALA A 468 1.95 10.18 -29.06
N PRO A 469 3.17 9.61 -28.97
CA PRO A 469 4.39 10.37 -29.22
C PRO A 469 4.54 10.68 -30.70
N THR A 470 4.90 11.92 -31.04
CA THR A 470 5.24 12.31 -32.41
C THR A 470 6.58 11.69 -32.84
N ASP A 471 6.87 11.68 -34.14
CA ASP A 471 8.14 11.21 -34.67
C ASP A 471 9.32 12.05 -34.13
N GLU A 472 9.11 13.35 -33.91
CA GLU A 472 10.09 14.23 -33.24
C GLU A 472 10.39 13.78 -31.81
N ALA A 473 9.41 13.23 -31.09
CA ALA A 473 9.60 12.71 -29.74
C ALA A 473 10.61 11.54 -29.69
N PHE A 474 10.74 10.80 -30.79
CA PHE A 474 11.72 9.71 -30.93
C PHE A 474 13.13 10.19 -31.28
N LEU A 475 13.32 11.43 -31.75
CA LEU A 475 14.66 11.98 -32.05
C LEU A 475 15.53 12.13 -30.80
N VAL A 476 14.90 12.25 -29.62
CA VAL A 476 15.59 12.29 -28.32
C VAL A 476 16.14 10.90 -27.95
N MET A 477 15.58 9.83 -28.53
CA MET A 477 16.03 8.47 -28.29
C MET A 477 17.20 8.13 -29.21
N ASP A 478 18.20 7.45 -28.65
CA ASP A 478 19.30 6.88 -29.42
C ASP A 478 18.78 5.89 -30.49
N ARG A 479 19.32 5.95 -31.72
CA ARG A 479 18.84 5.16 -32.85
C ARG A 479 19.00 3.65 -32.63
N GLU A 480 20.11 3.21 -32.06
CA GLU A 480 20.36 1.79 -31.76
C GLU A 480 19.35 1.28 -30.72
N ARG A 481 18.98 2.14 -29.76
CA ARG A 481 17.92 1.82 -28.79
C ARG A 481 16.55 1.69 -29.45
N LEU A 482 16.21 2.57 -30.37
CA LEU A 482 14.94 2.53 -31.10
C LEU A 482 14.84 1.28 -31.99
N GLU A 483 15.89 0.98 -32.74
CA GLU A 483 15.96 -0.21 -33.60
C GLU A 483 15.78 -1.50 -32.79
N ARG A 484 16.43 -1.61 -31.64
CA ARG A 484 16.27 -2.74 -30.71
C ARG A 484 14.88 -2.84 -30.09
N LEU A 485 14.21 -1.71 -29.87
CA LEU A 485 12.83 -1.72 -29.39
C LEU A 485 11.89 -2.25 -30.47
N ILE A 486 12.02 -1.74 -31.71
CA ILE A 486 11.16 -2.10 -32.84
C ILE A 486 11.37 -3.55 -33.29
N SER A 487 12.59 -4.08 -33.19
CA SER A 487 12.90 -5.45 -33.58
C SER A 487 12.24 -6.52 -32.69
N ASN A 488 11.77 -6.16 -31.49
CA ASN A 488 11.20 -7.09 -30.52
C ASN A 488 9.71 -6.80 -30.26
N GLU A 489 8.84 -7.59 -30.89
CA GLU A 489 7.37 -7.46 -30.82
C GLU A 489 6.85 -7.44 -29.36
N ASP A 490 7.38 -8.28 -28.48
CA ASP A 490 7.00 -8.33 -27.07
C ASP A 490 7.32 -7.02 -26.33
N CYS A 491 8.37 -6.31 -26.76
CA CYS A 491 8.80 -5.05 -26.16
C CYS A 491 8.04 -3.87 -26.75
N VAL A 492 7.74 -3.90 -28.05
CA VAL A 492 6.80 -2.98 -28.69
C VAL A 492 5.43 -3.07 -28.03
N GLU A 493 4.91 -4.28 -27.79
CA GLU A 493 3.60 -4.45 -27.14
C GLU A 493 3.57 -3.81 -25.75
N ARG A 494 4.58 -4.06 -24.91
CA ARG A 494 4.68 -3.46 -23.57
C ARG A 494 4.84 -1.94 -23.65
N PHE A 495 5.64 -1.45 -24.58
CA PHE A 495 5.86 -0.04 -24.83
C PHE A 495 4.54 0.67 -25.19
N VAL A 496 3.80 0.15 -26.17
CA VAL A 496 2.52 0.75 -26.59
C VAL A 496 1.48 0.66 -25.47
N LYS A 497 1.39 -0.48 -24.76
CA LYS A 497 0.48 -0.62 -23.59
C LYS A 497 0.77 0.38 -22.47
N TYR A 498 2.02 0.81 -22.30
CA TYR A 498 2.37 1.84 -21.32
C TYR A 498 1.90 3.25 -21.73
N HIS A 499 1.74 3.50 -23.02
CA HIS A 499 1.14 4.72 -23.56
C HIS A 499 -0.40 4.71 -23.51
N MET A 500 -1.02 3.63 -23.03
CA MET A 500 -2.48 3.47 -23.01
C MET A 500 -3.03 3.53 -21.58
N LEU A 501 -4.14 4.25 -21.36
CA LEU A 501 -4.97 4.11 -20.17
C LEU A 501 -6.20 3.24 -20.46
N PRO A 502 -6.65 2.38 -19.53
CA PRO A 502 -7.76 1.44 -19.75
C PRO A 502 -9.16 2.12 -19.71
N LYS A 503 -9.22 3.42 -20.00
CA LYS A 503 -10.44 4.24 -20.05
C LYS A 503 -10.24 5.43 -20.99
N PRO A 504 -11.30 5.90 -21.65
CA PRO A 504 -11.30 7.17 -22.37
C PRO A 504 -11.39 8.34 -21.39
N LEU A 505 -10.36 9.17 -21.34
CA LEU A 505 -10.31 10.32 -20.47
C LEU A 505 -9.90 11.55 -21.29
N TYR A 506 -10.77 12.55 -21.28
CA TYR A 506 -10.42 13.89 -21.74
C TYR A 506 -9.49 14.59 -20.73
N SER A 507 -8.66 15.50 -21.20
CA SER A 507 -7.71 16.31 -20.44
C SER A 507 -8.40 17.10 -19.32
N GLY A 508 -9.57 17.67 -19.60
CA GLY A 508 -10.41 18.37 -18.61
C GLY A 508 -10.99 17.44 -17.53
N ALA A 509 -10.97 16.14 -17.79
CA ALA A 509 -11.34 15.07 -16.87
C ALA A 509 -10.10 14.47 -16.16
N MET A 510 -8.89 14.70 -16.65
CA MET A 510 -7.68 14.22 -15.98
C MET A 510 -7.27 15.14 -14.84
N LYS A 511 -6.85 14.53 -13.74
CA LYS A 511 -6.49 15.21 -12.50
C LYS A 511 -5.07 14.91 -12.12
N ASN A 512 -4.45 15.82 -11.38
CA ASN A 512 -3.08 15.61 -10.92
C ASN A 512 -3.00 14.35 -10.05
N GLY A 513 -2.21 13.37 -10.50
CA GLY A 513 -2.11 12.07 -9.83
C GLY A 513 -1.67 10.93 -10.73
N ARG A 514 -1.71 9.72 -10.16
CA ARG A 514 -1.26 8.48 -10.83
C ARG A 514 -2.38 7.75 -11.53
N PHE A 515 -2.13 7.38 -12.78
CA PHE A 515 -3.05 6.58 -13.59
C PHE A 515 -2.39 5.24 -13.93
N PRO A 516 -3.08 4.11 -13.70
CA PRO A 516 -2.60 2.82 -14.16
C PRO A 516 -2.73 2.75 -15.69
N THR A 517 -1.65 2.36 -16.35
CA THR A 517 -1.64 2.09 -17.78
C THR A 517 -2.21 0.70 -18.08
N VAL A 518 -2.41 0.37 -19.35
CA VAL A 518 -2.82 -0.98 -19.79
C VAL A 518 -1.71 -1.99 -19.52
N GLU A 519 -0.44 -1.58 -19.54
CA GLU A 519 0.71 -2.43 -19.18
C GLU A 519 0.69 -2.81 -17.70
N GLY A 520 0.22 -1.91 -16.83
CA GLY A 520 0.06 -2.13 -15.39
C GLY A 520 0.91 -1.20 -14.53
N GLN A 521 2.00 -0.66 -15.07
CA GLN A 521 2.76 0.43 -14.47
C GLN A 521 1.96 1.74 -14.49
N PHE A 522 2.40 2.70 -13.67
CA PHE A 522 1.71 3.99 -13.54
C PHE A 522 2.39 5.07 -14.38
N VAL A 523 1.58 6.00 -14.88
CA VAL A 523 2.02 7.32 -15.35
C VAL A 523 1.52 8.38 -14.37
N ASP A 524 2.36 9.39 -14.11
CA ASP A 524 2.04 10.56 -13.31
C ASP A 524 1.49 11.65 -14.23
N ILE A 525 0.24 12.08 -14.06
CA ILE A 525 -0.37 13.15 -14.85
C ILE A 525 -0.36 14.43 -14.01
N ILE A 526 0.09 15.52 -14.61
CA ILE A 526 0.15 16.85 -14.00
C ILE A 526 -0.50 17.83 -14.96
N ASN A 527 -1.59 18.45 -14.53
CA ASN A 527 -2.25 19.54 -15.24
C ASN A 527 -1.89 20.86 -14.54
N SER A 528 -1.16 21.72 -15.24
CA SER A 528 -0.78 23.05 -14.73
C SER A 528 -1.78 24.10 -15.19
N ASN A 529 -2.32 24.86 -14.24
CA ASN A 529 -3.20 25.99 -14.54
C ASN A 529 -2.42 27.25 -14.99
N GLU A 530 -1.08 27.22 -14.94
CA GLU A 530 -0.20 28.38 -15.19
C GLU A 530 0.29 28.45 -16.66
N GLY A 531 -0.47 27.91 -17.61
CA GLY A 531 -0.15 27.97 -19.05
C GLY A 531 0.87 26.93 -19.52
N GLU A 532 1.44 26.10 -18.65
CA GLU A 532 2.33 25.00 -19.06
C GLU A 532 1.58 23.79 -19.66
N GLY A 533 0.26 23.75 -19.58
CA GLY A 533 -0.56 22.66 -20.12
C GLY A 533 -0.47 21.36 -19.30
N MET A 534 -0.97 20.27 -19.90
CA MET A 534 -0.93 18.94 -19.30
C MET A 534 0.39 18.24 -19.59
N LYS A 535 0.94 17.53 -18.61
CA LYS A 535 2.11 16.66 -18.73
C LYS A 535 1.78 15.25 -18.27
N VAL A 536 2.39 14.27 -18.93
CA VAL A 536 2.35 12.84 -18.59
C VAL A 536 3.78 12.39 -18.33
N ASN A 537 4.07 12.02 -17.09
CA ASN A 537 5.41 12.00 -16.54
C ASN A 537 6.12 13.34 -16.85
N ASP A 538 7.17 13.31 -17.67
CA ASP A 538 7.92 14.48 -18.11
C ASP A 538 7.59 14.90 -19.56
N ALA A 539 6.64 14.25 -20.22
CA ALA A 539 6.19 14.57 -21.58
C ALA A 539 5.07 15.60 -21.55
N ARG A 540 5.17 16.67 -22.34
CA ARG A 540 4.10 17.65 -22.51
C ARG A 540 3.09 17.13 -23.51
N VAL A 541 1.81 17.31 -23.21
CA VAL A 541 0.73 17.10 -24.16
C VAL A 541 0.62 18.33 -25.05
N THR A 542 0.91 18.17 -26.34
CA THR A 542 0.92 19.26 -27.34
C THR A 542 -0.46 19.44 -27.97
N ASP A 543 -1.16 18.34 -28.25
CA ASP A 543 -2.54 18.36 -28.76
C ASP A 543 -3.43 17.42 -27.91
N PRO A 544 -4.19 17.96 -26.94
CA PRO A 544 -5.07 17.17 -26.10
C PRO A 544 -6.47 16.97 -26.71
N ASP A 545 -7.08 15.83 -26.35
CA ASP A 545 -8.48 15.50 -26.65
C ASP A 545 -8.80 15.30 -28.14
N VAL A 546 -7.94 14.61 -28.87
CA VAL A 546 -8.25 14.14 -30.23
C VAL A 546 -9.19 12.94 -30.09
N THR A 547 -10.47 13.12 -30.43
CA THR A 547 -11.48 12.08 -30.23
C THR A 547 -11.46 11.04 -31.35
N ALA A 548 -11.53 9.77 -30.97
CA ALA A 548 -11.66 8.62 -31.86
C ALA A 548 -12.92 7.80 -31.54
N ASN A 549 -13.39 7.00 -32.49
CA ASN A 549 -14.55 6.12 -32.32
C ASN A 549 -14.36 5.07 -31.22
N ASN A 550 -13.12 4.70 -30.93
CA ASN A 550 -12.74 3.71 -29.94
C ASN A 550 -11.96 4.29 -28.75
N GLY A 551 -11.77 5.61 -28.64
CA GLY A 551 -11.07 6.20 -27.51
C GLY A 551 -10.67 7.66 -27.68
N ILE A 552 -9.64 8.09 -26.96
CA ILE A 552 -9.13 9.47 -27.01
C ILE A 552 -7.62 9.42 -27.21
N VAL A 553 -7.09 10.24 -28.11
CA VAL A 553 -5.66 10.43 -28.32
C VAL A 553 -5.23 11.77 -27.71
N HIS A 554 -4.09 11.77 -27.04
CA HIS A 554 -3.38 12.98 -26.61
C HIS A 554 -1.98 12.92 -27.19
N THR A 555 -1.64 13.88 -28.02
CA THR A 555 -0.31 13.97 -28.64
C THR A 555 0.71 14.42 -27.62
N ILE A 556 1.86 13.75 -27.54
CA ILE A 556 2.94 14.07 -26.60
C ILE A 556 4.26 14.35 -27.30
N ASP A 557 5.06 15.26 -26.75
CA ASP A 557 6.35 15.69 -27.29
C ASP A 557 7.55 14.80 -26.90
N ARG A 558 7.32 13.80 -26.03
CA ARG A 558 8.36 12.89 -25.52
C ARG A 558 7.83 11.49 -25.36
N VAL A 559 8.68 10.51 -25.65
CA VAL A 559 8.38 9.09 -25.49
C VAL A 559 8.29 8.70 -24.01
N LEU A 560 7.23 7.98 -23.63
CA LEU A 560 7.08 7.39 -22.30
C LEU A 560 7.76 6.01 -22.28
N MET A 561 8.97 5.93 -21.75
CA MET A 561 9.74 4.67 -21.76
C MET A 561 9.49 3.84 -20.48
N PRO A 562 8.72 2.72 -20.54
CA PRO A 562 8.56 1.85 -19.38
C PRO A 562 9.82 1.04 -19.11
N VAL A 563 10.05 0.69 -17.83
CA VAL A 563 11.15 -0.19 -17.41
C VAL A 563 11.07 -1.56 -18.10
N SER A 564 9.86 -2.05 -18.38
CA SER A 564 9.60 -3.36 -18.96
C SER A 564 9.94 -3.47 -20.45
N ALA A 565 10.11 -2.35 -21.14
CA ALA A 565 10.62 -2.30 -22.51
C ALA A 565 12.12 -1.90 -22.57
N MET A 566 12.81 -1.80 -21.43
CA MET A 566 14.27 -1.65 -21.36
C MET A 566 14.94 -3.02 -21.24
N ASN A 567 16.13 -3.19 -21.80
CA ASN A 567 16.95 -4.40 -21.54
C ASN A 567 17.47 -4.43 -20.10
N THR A 568 17.92 -5.59 -19.64
CA THR A 568 18.40 -5.78 -18.26
C THR A 568 19.55 -4.84 -17.87
N MET A 569 20.43 -4.50 -18.82
CA MET A 569 21.56 -3.58 -18.58
C MET A 569 21.07 -2.14 -18.33
N GLU A 570 20.11 -1.66 -19.11
CA GLU A 570 19.45 -0.36 -18.91
C GLU A 570 18.73 -0.30 -17.56
N VAL A 571 17.97 -1.35 -17.23
CA VAL A 571 17.29 -1.42 -15.93
C VAL A 571 18.28 -1.41 -14.77
N ALA A 572 19.42 -2.10 -14.88
CA ALA A 572 20.47 -2.06 -13.86
C ALA A 572 21.06 -0.65 -13.66
N ARG A 573 21.17 0.16 -14.72
CA ARG A 573 21.56 1.58 -14.64
C ARG A 573 20.49 2.41 -13.92
N VAL A 574 19.21 2.24 -14.28
CA VAL A 574 18.07 2.93 -13.61
C VAL A 574 18.02 2.58 -12.12
N LEU A 575 18.37 1.36 -11.75
CA LEU A 575 18.45 0.90 -10.35
C LEU A 575 19.73 1.35 -9.61
N ASN A 576 20.62 2.09 -10.28
CA ASN A 576 21.89 2.61 -9.74
C ASN A 576 22.87 1.51 -9.25
N LEU A 577 22.93 0.38 -9.95
CA LEU A 577 23.81 -0.76 -9.64
C LEU A 577 25.22 -0.59 -10.23
N THR A 578 25.85 0.56 -9.95
CA THR A 578 27.14 0.99 -10.53
C THR A 578 28.26 -0.04 -10.44
N THR A 579 28.42 -0.72 -9.30
CA THR A 579 29.52 -1.68 -9.10
C THR A 579 29.32 -2.93 -9.94
N LEU A 580 28.08 -3.41 -10.04
CA LEU A 580 27.72 -4.52 -10.93
C LEU A 580 27.99 -4.16 -12.39
N MET A 581 27.57 -2.96 -12.81
CA MET A 581 27.78 -2.47 -14.18
C MET A 581 29.27 -2.41 -14.54
N TYR A 582 30.11 -1.90 -13.63
CA TYR A 582 31.56 -1.88 -13.81
C TYR A 582 32.13 -3.30 -14.04
N PHE A 583 31.71 -4.27 -13.22
CA PHE A 583 32.19 -5.65 -13.33
C PHE A 583 31.66 -6.36 -14.58
N LEU A 584 30.41 -6.15 -14.97
CA LEU A 584 29.84 -6.71 -16.21
C LEU A 584 30.55 -6.19 -17.46
N ASN A 585 30.92 -4.90 -17.47
CA ASN A 585 31.71 -4.31 -18.54
C ASN A 585 33.13 -4.92 -18.55
N SER A 586 33.78 -4.98 -17.39
CA SER A 586 35.16 -5.48 -17.27
C SER A 586 35.31 -6.96 -17.61
N SER A 587 34.26 -7.77 -17.40
CA SER A 587 34.26 -9.21 -17.73
C SER A 587 33.88 -9.49 -19.19
N GLY A 588 33.49 -8.47 -19.96
CA GLY A 588 32.94 -8.61 -21.30
C GLY A 588 31.55 -9.27 -21.36
N LEU A 589 30.84 -9.40 -20.22
CA LEU A 589 29.48 -9.97 -20.19
C LEU A 589 28.41 -8.93 -20.56
N ALA A 590 28.74 -7.65 -20.49
CA ALA A 590 27.80 -6.57 -20.82
C ALA A 590 27.28 -6.66 -22.26
N ALA A 591 28.14 -6.97 -23.23
CA ALA A 591 27.74 -7.18 -24.63
C ALA A 591 26.77 -8.37 -24.74
N THR A 592 27.13 -9.49 -24.11
CA THR A 592 26.33 -10.72 -24.06
C THR A 592 24.95 -10.51 -23.42
N LEU A 593 24.82 -9.62 -22.43
CA LEU A 593 23.53 -9.31 -21.78
C LEU A 593 22.74 -8.19 -22.48
N GLY A 594 23.41 -7.41 -23.33
CA GLY A 594 22.83 -6.33 -24.11
C GLY A 594 22.28 -6.78 -25.47
N GLU A 595 22.86 -7.83 -26.05
CA GLU A 595 22.41 -8.52 -27.27
C GLU A 595 21.35 -9.59 -26.92
N ASP A 596 20.54 -9.99 -27.92
CA ASP A 596 19.28 -10.74 -27.83
C ASP A 596 19.37 -12.17 -27.25
N ILE A 597 20.02 -12.35 -26.10
CA ILE A 597 19.87 -13.55 -25.30
C ILE A 597 18.46 -13.52 -24.74
N GLY A 598 17.71 -14.55 -25.14
CA GLY A 598 16.31 -14.80 -24.79
C GLY A 598 16.04 -14.69 -23.28
N PRO A 599 14.79 -14.85 -22.85
CA PRO A 599 14.35 -14.47 -21.50
C PRO A 599 15.34 -14.91 -20.41
N ILE A 600 16.09 -13.97 -19.84
CA ILE A 600 17.03 -14.26 -18.74
C ILE A 600 16.46 -13.86 -17.38
N THR A 601 17.04 -14.39 -16.32
CA THR A 601 16.90 -13.85 -14.96
C THR A 601 18.25 -13.44 -14.43
N LEU A 602 18.40 -12.14 -14.12
CA LEU A 602 19.61 -11.59 -13.52
C LEU A 602 19.40 -11.37 -12.02
N PHE A 603 20.15 -12.09 -11.19
CA PHE A 603 20.23 -11.83 -9.75
C PHE A 603 21.31 -10.78 -9.50
N ALA A 604 20.91 -9.52 -9.50
CA ALA A 604 21.81 -8.37 -9.50
C ALA A 604 22.26 -7.99 -8.06
N PRO A 605 23.53 -8.17 -7.66
CA PRO A 605 23.98 -7.74 -6.34
C PRO A 605 23.95 -6.22 -6.22
N SER A 606 23.50 -5.71 -5.07
CA SER A 606 23.58 -4.29 -4.74
C SER A 606 25.04 -3.81 -4.59
N ASN A 607 25.30 -2.51 -4.68
CA ASN A 607 26.65 -1.96 -4.45
C ASN A 607 27.19 -2.38 -3.07
N LYS A 608 26.34 -2.33 -2.04
CA LYS A 608 26.68 -2.80 -0.68
C LYS A 608 27.06 -4.29 -0.66
N ALA A 609 26.44 -5.13 -1.48
CA ALA A 609 26.78 -6.55 -1.56
C ALA A 609 28.25 -6.77 -1.98
N PHE A 610 28.76 -5.93 -2.89
CA PHE A 610 30.18 -5.96 -3.27
C PHE A 610 31.08 -5.34 -2.19
N GLU A 611 30.63 -4.30 -1.49
CA GLU A 611 31.34 -3.72 -0.34
C GLU A 611 31.49 -4.70 0.83
N ASP A 612 30.50 -5.57 1.06
CA ASP A 612 30.51 -6.55 2.15
C ASP A 612 31.41 -7.77 1.84
N LEU A 613 31.99 -7.88 0.63
CA LEU A 613 32.90 -8.96 0.29
C LEU A 613 34.24 -8.89 1.07
N PRO A 614 34.84 -10.04 1.44
CA PRO A 614 36.18 -10.09 2.00
C PRO A 614 37.22 -9.46 1.08
N ALA A 615 38.25 -8.81 1.66
CA ALA A 615 39.29 -8.12 0.91
C ALA A 615 40.04 -9.05 -0.06
N SER A 616 40.27 -10.31 0.33
CA SER A 616 40.87 -11.33 -0.54
C SER A 616 40.03 -11.60 -1.79
N VAL A 617 38.71 -11.77 -1.62
CA VAL A 617 37.77 -12.02 -2.73
C VAL A 617 37.70 -10.80 -3.65
N LYS A 618 37.66 -9.58 -3.09
CA LYS A 618 37.68 -8.34 -3.88
C LYS A 618 38.91 -8.23 -4.78
N ARG A 619 40.10 -8.61 -4.27
CA ARG A 619 41.33 -8.66 -5.08
C ARG A 619 41.20 -9.70 -6.19
N THR A 620 40.77 -10.92 -5.87
CA THR A 620 40.56 -11.96 -6.88
C THR A 620 39.59 -11.52 -7.99
N LEU A 621 38.48 -10.86 -7.65
CA LEU A 621 37.52 -10.35 -8.63
C LEU A 621 38.09 -9.25 -9.52
N ARG A 622 39.09 -8.51 -9.04
CA ARG A 622 39.77 -7.45 -9.80
C ARG A 622 40.88 -7.99 -10.69
N ASP A 623 41.64 -8.96 -10.18
CA ASP A 623 42.89 -9.41 -10.78
C ASP A 623 42.68 -10.56 -11.79
N ASP A 624 41.54 -11.26 -11.73
CA ASP A 624 41.22 -12.42 -12.57
C ASP A 624 39.89 -12.24 -13.32
N PRO A 625 39.92 -11.68 -14.54
CA PRO A 625 38.73 -11.47 -15.37
C PRO A 625 37.97 -12.76 -15.71
N ALA A 626 38.66 -13.90 -15.82
CA ALA A 626 38.03 -15.19 -16.13
C ALA A 626 37.18 -15.67 -14.94
N LYS A 627 37.73 -15.62 -13.72
CA LYS A 627 36.95 -15.91 -12.51
C LYS A 627 35.82 -14.92 -12.30
N LEU A 628 36.03 -13.63 -12.60
CA LEU A 628 34.96 -12.63 -12.53
C LEU A 628 33.81 -13.00 -13.48
N ARG A 629 34.13 -13.35 -14.73
CA ARG A 629 33.14 -13.80 -15.73
C ARG A 629 32.39 -15.03 -15.25
N ASP A 630 33.07 -16.02 -14.66
CA ASP A 630 32.44 -17.22 -14.12
C ASP A 630 31.48 -16.90 -12.98
N ILE A 631 31.89 -16.03 -12.04
CA ILE A 631 31.07 -15.60 -10.91
C ILE A 631 29.85 -14.81 -11.39
N LEU A 632 30.01 -13.87 -12.32
CA LEU A 632 28.87 -13.12 -12.86
C LEU A 632 27.92 -14.01 -13.68
N SER A 633 28.45 -14.98 -14.43
CA SER A 633 27.63 -16.01 -15.10
C SER A 633 26.83 -16.86 -14.12
N TYR A 634 27.33 -17.04 -12.89
CA TYR A 634 26.60 -17.72 -11.83
C TYR A 634 25.38 -16.92 -11.32
N HIS A 635 25.32 -15.61 -11.58
CA HIS A 635 24.19 -14.76 -11.19
C HIS A 635 23.06 -14.74 -12.24
N ILE A 636 23.22 -15.44 -13.37
CA ILE A 636 22.30 -15.38 -14.51
C ILE A 636 21.69 -16.77 -14.74
N ILE A 637 20.39 -16.81 -15.06
CA ILE A 637 19.70 -18.01 -15.56
C ILE A 637 19.13 -17.68 -16.95
N SER A 638 19.14 -18.66 -17.85
CA SER A 638 18.56 -18.58 -19.21
C SER A 638 17.04 -18.86 -19.24
N GLU A 639 16.29 -18.38 -18.24
CA GLU A 639 14.83 -18.41 -18.21
C GLU A 639 14.30 -17.20 -17.43
N ARG A 640 13.08 -16.72 -17.74
CA ARG A 640 12.34 -15.79 -16.85
C ARG A 640 11.89 -16.56 -15.62
N LYS A 641 12.35 -16.14 -14.44
CA LYS A 641 12.03 -16.77 -13.17
C LYS A 641 11.44 -15.75 -12.21
N TRP A 642 10.15 -15.90 -11.93
CA TRP A 642 9.45 -15.02 -11.01
C TRP A 642 9.52 -15.55 -9.58
N THR A 643 9.42 -14.67 -8.59
CA THR A 643 9.56 -15.11 -7.18
C THR A 643 8.47 -16.07 -6.71
N TYR A 644 7.29 -16.05 -7.35
CA TYR A 644 6.22 -17.01 -7.07
C TYR A 644 6.53 -18.43 -7.57
N GLU A 645 7.53 -18.61 -8.45
CA GLU A 645 7.98 -19.89 -9.00
C GLU A 645 9.16 -20.49 -8.22
N PHE A 646 9.71 -19.76 -7.24
CA PHE A 646 10.88 -20.19 -6.50
C PHE A 646 10.60 -21.44 -5.64
N GLY A 647 9.38 -21.61 -5.14
CA GLY A 647 9.03 -22.77 -4.32
C GLY A 647 9.93 -22.94 -3.08
N LYS A 648 10.04 -24.17 -2.58
CA LYS A 648 10.96 -24.53 -1.49
C LYS A 648 12.11 -25.32 -2.07
N ASP A 649 13.34 -24.81 -1.92
CA ASP A 649 14.57 -25.52 -2.27
C ASP A 649 14.64 -25.93 -3.76
N ASN A 650 14.19 -25.04 -4.65
CA ASN A 650 14.17 -25.28 -6.09
C ASN A 650 15.57 -25.06 -6.68
N LEU A 651 16.12 -26.07 -7.33
CA LEU A 651 17.45 -26.02 -7.95
C LEU A 651 17.35 -25.72 -9.45
N VAL A 652 17.98 -24.64 -9.88
CA VAL A 652 17.98 -24.18 -11.28
C VAL A 652 19.41 -24.04 -11.80
N ASN A 653 19.61 -24.24 -13.09
CA ASN A 653 20.94 -24.14 -13.69
C ASN A 653 21.28 -22.66 -13.93
N SER A 654 22.45 -22.23 -13.47
CA SER A 654 22.99 -20.93 -13.87
C SER A 654 23.62 -21.00 -15.26
N LEU A 655 23.91 -19.86 -15.87
CA LEU A 655 24.64 -19.77 -17.14
C LEU A 655 26.05 -20.39 -17.04
N ASN A 656 26.63 -20.42 -15.84
CA ASN A 656 27.91 -21.07 -15.55
C ASN A 656 27.87 -22.60 -15.73
N ARG A 657 26.69 -23.26 -15.80
CA ARG A 657 26.44 -24.71 -16.00
C ARG A 657 27.10 -25.70 -15.04
N LEU A 658 28.21 -25.35 -14.38
CA LEU A 658 28.91 -26.21 -13.42
C LEU A 658 28.17 -26.26 -12.08
N ASN A 659 27.53 -25.16 -11.70
CA ASN A 659 26.86 -25.02 -10.41
C ASN A 659 25.40 -24.61 -10.57
N ARG A 660 24.55 -25.20 -9.74
CA ARG A 660 23.12 -24.89 -9.67
C ARG A 660 22.88 -23.80 -8.63
N LEU A 661 21.90 -22.94 -8.90
CA LEU A 661 21.38 -21.97 -7.95
C LEU A 661 20.21 -22.59 -7.20
N ARG A 662 20.12 -22.30 -5.90
CA ARG A 662 19.07 -22.76 -5.01
C ARG A 662 18.13 -21.61 -4.68
N LEU A 663 16.91 -21.68 -5.19
CA LEU A 663 15.86 -20.70 -5.02
C LEU A 663 14.93 -21.12 -3.88
N ASN A 664 14.75 -20.23 -2.91
CA ASN A 664 13.90 -20.48 -1.75
C ASN A 664 12.86 -19.37 -1.58
N SER A 665 11.63 -19.78 -1.30
CA SER A 665 10.53 -18.94 -0.87
C SER A 665 10.16 -19.29 0.57
N PHE A 666 10.26 -18.31 1.46
CA PHE A 666 10.00 -18.45 2.88
C PHE A 666 8.72 -17.71 3.30
N ARG A 667 8.16 -18.09 4.45
CA ARG A 667 7.01 -17.44 5.09
C ARG A 667 5.81 -17.21 4.16
N TYR A 668 5.40 -18.27 3.45
CA TYR A 668 4.26 -18.22 2.54
C TYR A 668 4.46 -17.22 1.38
N GLY A 669 5.67 -17.13 0.82
CA GLY A 669 5.93 -16.27 -0.35
C GLY A 669 6.22 -14.81 -0.05
N LYS A 670 6.64 -14.49 1.17
CA LYS A 670 6.95 -13.09 1.56
C LYS A 670 8.43 -12.76 1.47
N VAL A 671 9.30 -13.75 1.59
CA VAL A 671 10.75 -13.56 1.56
C VAL A 671 11.33 -14.56 0.58
N HIS A 672 12.15 -14.08 -0.34
CA HIS A 672 12.76 -14.90 -1.38
C HIS A 672 14.28 -14.79 -1.29
N ALA A 673 14.97 -15.90 -1.52
CA ALA A 673 16.42 -15.95 -1.49
C ALA A 673 16.96 -16.84 -2.60
N VAL A 674 18.19 -16.53 -3.00
CA VAL A 674 18.98 -17.31 -3.95
C VAL A 674 20.30 -17.66 -3.28
N ASN A 675 20.57 -18.94 -3.04
CA ASN A 675 21.69 -19.42 -2.21
C ASN A 675 21.86 -18.65 -0.88
N GLY A 676 20.74 -18.26 -0.26
CA GLY A 676 20.74 -17.49 0.99
C GLY A 676 20.94 -15.97 0.84
N ALA A 677 21.22 -15.45 -0.35
CA ALA A 677 21.16 -14.02 -0.62
C ALA A 677 19.69 -13.57 -0.71
N CYS A 678 19.23 -12.72 0.21
CA CYS A 678 17.87 -12.18 0.13
C CYS A 678 17.69 -11.30 -1.10
N ILE A 679 16.51 -11.41 -1.71
CA ILE A 679 16.04 -10.47 -2.72
C ILE A 679 15.48 -9.22 -2.02
N THR A 680 16.06 -8.06 -2.31
CA THR A 680 15.63 -6.75 -1.78
C THR A 680 14.65 -6.03 -2.70
N LYS A 681 14.78 -6.21 -4.01
CA LYS A 681 13.79 -5.77 -5.01
C LYS A 681 13.56 -6.94 -5.98
N ALA A 682 12.31 -7.35 -6.12
CA ALA A 682 11.94 -8.57 -6.85
C ALA A 682 11.11 -8.23 -8.09
N ASN A 683 11.10 -9.16 -9.05
CA ASN A 683 10.19 -9.18 -10.21
C ASN A 683 10.23 -7.89 -11.03
N ILE A 684 11.42 -7.32 -11.22
CA ILE A 684 11.58 -6.16 -12.10
C ILE A 684 11.64 -6.68 -13.52
N GLU A 685 10.55 -6.52 -14.25
CA GLU A 685 10.45 -6.97 -15.64
C GLU A 685 11.28 -6.07 -16.55
N ALA A 686 12.01 -6.71 -17.46
CA ALA A 686 12.79 -6.11 -18.53
C ALA A 686 12.43 -6.78 -19.86
N CYS A 687 12.74 -6.11 -20.96
CA CYS A 687 12.45 -6.57 -22.33
C CYS A 687 13.06 -7.96 -22.59
N ASN A 688 14.33 -8.17 -22.26
CA ASN A 688 15.00 -9.46 -22.43
C ASN A 688 15.01 -10.35 -21.17
N GLY A 689 14.30 -10.01 -20.09
CA GLY A 689 14.32 -10.84 -18.88
C GLY A 689 13.69 -10.27 -17.62
N VAL A 690 14.12 -10.78 -16.46
CA VAL A 690 13.69 -10.31 -15.13
C VAL A 690 14.92 -10.04 -14.28
N ILE A 691 14.88 -8.95 -13.51
CA ILE A 691 15.92 -8.60 -12.54
C ILE A 691 15.39 -8.76 -11.13
N HIS A 692 16.20 -9.41 -10.30
CA HIS A 692 16.02 -9.43 -8.85
C HIS A 692 17.28 -8.85 -8.19
N VAL A 693 17.13 -7.76 -7.45
CA VAL A 693 18.25 -7.17 -6.70
C VAL A 693 18.49 -7.99 -5.43
N ILE A 694 19.72 -8.45 -5.21
CA ILE A 694 20.11 -9.28 -4.07
C ILE A 694 21.10 -8.58 -3.14
N GLN A 695 21.07 -8.97 -1.86
CA GLN A 695 21.87 -8.33 -0.81
C GLN A 695 23.31 -8.89 -0.67
N LYS A 696 23.63 -10.03 -1.30
CA LYS A 696 24.96 -10.66 -1.26
C LYS A 696 25.40 -11.02 -2.67
N VAL A 697 26.70 -11.01 -2.93
CA VAL A 697 27.27 -11.61 -4.14
C VAL A 697 27.22 -13.14 -4.02
N LEU A 698 26.73 -13.82 -5.05
CA LEU A 698 26.64 -15.27 -5.11
C LEU A 698 28.00 -15.87 -5.43
N LEU A 699 28.52 -16.68 -4.52
CA LEU A 699 29.74 -17.48 -4.72
C LEU A 699 29.33 -18.95 -4.87
N PRO A 700 29.78 -19.65 -5.94
CA PRO A 700 29.43 -21.05 -6.13
C PRO A 700 30.00 -21.93 -4.99
N PRO A 701 29.18 -22.78 -4.35
CA PRO A 701 29.69 -23.72 -3.35
C PRO A 701 30.46 -24.86 -4.03
N THR A 702 31.63 -25.22 -3.50
CA THR A 702 32.49 -26.27 -4.07
C THR A 702 32.55 -27.56 -3.25
N LYS A 703 31.98 -27.56 -2.04
CA LYS A 703 32.10 -28.66 -1.07
C LYS A 703 30.73 -29.09 -0.56
N THR A 704 30.59 -30.37 -0.22
CA THR A 704 29.42 -30.86 0.54
C THR A 704 29.47 -30.35 1.97
N VAL A 705 28.36 -30.44 2.70
CA VAL A 705 28.28 -30.09 4.13
C VAL A 705 29.35 -30.85 4.92
N TYR A 706 29.53 -32.15 4.66
CA TYR A 706 30.55 -32.97 5.33
C TYR A 706 31.98 -32.52 5.00
N ASP A 707 32.28 -32.31 3.71
CA ASP A 707 33.64 -31.91 3.29
C ASP A 707 33.99 -30.50 3.76
N PHE A 708 32.98 -29.62 3.87
CA PHE A 708 33.13 -28.29 4.42
C PHE A 708 33.60 -28.33 5.88
N ILE A 709 32.90 -29.07 6.75
CA ILE A 709 33.28 -29.17 8.17
C ILE A 709 34.57 -29.97 8.37
N ARG A 710 34.86 -30.98 7.52
CA ARG A 710 36.08 -31.79 7.62
C ARG A 710 37.36 -30.98 7.41
N MET A 711 37.30 -29.97 6.54
CA MET A 711 38.47 -29.16 6.19
C MET A 711 38.71 -27.99 7.15
N ASP A 712 37.76 -27.68 8.03
CA ASP A 712 37.91 -26.60 9.01
C ASP A 712 38.30 -27.21 10.38
N PRO A 713 39.48 -26.86 10.93
CA PRO A 713 40.00 -27.46 12.16
C PRO A 713 39.11 -27.19 13.38
N ARG A 714 38.20 -26.21 13.31
CA ARG A 714 37.24 -25.91 14.40
C ARG A 714 36.22 -27.02 14.64
N PHE A 715 36.10 -28.00 13.74
CA PHE A 715 35.10 -29.08 13.80
C PHE A 715 35.71 -30.48 13.94
N SER A 716 36.98 -30.61 14.35
CA SER A 716 37.64 -31.92 14.48
C SER A 716 36.88 -32.87 15.42
N THR A 717 36.39 -32.38 16.57
CA THR A 717 35.59 -33.18 17.52
C THR A 717 34.23 -33.57 16.94
N LEU A 718 33.59 -32.67 16.19
CA LEU A 718 32.33 -32.95 15.49
C LEU A 718 32.51 -34.07 14.46
N ILE A 719 33.61 -34.05 13.70
CA ILE A 719 33.92 -35.09 12.70
C ILE A 719 34.14 -36.45 13.34
N GLU A 720 34.88 -36.51 14.45
CA GLU A 720 35.07 -37.74 15.21
C GLU A 720 33.73 -38.33 15.68
N ALA A 721 32.87 -37.48 16.26
CA ALA A 721 31.52 -37.87 16.66
C ALA A 721 30.67 -38.35 15.48
N ILE A 722 30.72 -37.66 14.33
CA ILE A 722 30.00 -38.05 13.12
C ILE A 722 30.49 -39.42 12.60
N ASN A 723 31.79 -39.70 12.66
CA ASN A 723 32.38 -40.95 12.16
C ASN A 723 31.97 -42.18 12.97
N ILE A 724 31.65 -42.01 14.26
CA ILE A 724 31.10 -43.08 15.11
C ILE A 724 29.65 -43.42 14.71
N THR A 725 28.94 -42.47 14.11
CA THR A 725 27.52 -42.60 13.71
C THR A 725 27.35 -42.85 12.20
N LYS A 726 26.12 -43.14 11.77
CA LYS A 726 25.77 -43.26 10.34
C LYS A 726 25.50 -41.91 9.66
N LEU A 727 25.59 -40.79 10.40
CA LEU A 727 25.24 -39.46 9.89
C LEU A 727 26.19 -38.96 8.79
N GLY A 728 27.45 -39.42 8.79
CA GLY A 728 28.43 -39.04 7.75
C GLY A 728 27.98 -39.40 6.33
N VAL A 729 27.24 -40.51 6.16
CA VAL A 729 26.68 -40.90 4.85
C VAL A 729 25.59 -39.92 4.39
N VAL A 730 24.74 -39.47 5.31
CA VAL A 730 23.67 -38.50 5.04
C VAL A 730 24.26 -37.14 4.64
N LEU A 731 25.27 -36.66 5.39
CA LEU A 731 25.91 -35.36 5.15
C LEU A 731 26.75 -35.31 3.86
N ARG A 732 27.20 -36.46 3.35
CA ARG A 732 27.92 -36.58 2.07
C ARG A 732 27.00 -36.73 0.86
N ASN A 733 25.72 -37.03 1.05
CA ASN A 733 24.81 -37.27 -0.07
C ASN A 733 24.63 -35.98 -0.90
N PRO A 734 25.07 -35.95 -2.17
CA PRO A 734 24.99 -34.73 -3.00
C PRO A 734 23.56 -34.35 -3.37
N SER A 735 22.63 -35.30 -3.35
CA SER A 735 21.21 -35.09 -3.65
C SER A 735 20.40 -34.63 -2.43
N ALA A 736 21.01 -34.63 -1.25
CA ALA A 736 20.35 -34.12 -0.06
C ALA A 736 20.32 -32.59 -0.06
N SER A 737 19.36 -32.04 0.68
CA SER A 737 19.32 -30.62 1.00
C SER A 737 19.21 -30.48 2.50
N LEU A 738 20.31 -30.10 3.14
CA LEU A 738 20.44 -30.13 4.58
C LEU A 738 20.79 -28.75 5.14
N THR A 739 20.37 -28.50 6.38
CA THR A 739 20.94 -27.44 7.20
C THR A 739 21.62 -28.07 8.39
N LEU A 740 22.93 -27.87 8.52
CA LEU A 740 23.71 -28.32 9.67
C LEU A 740 23.99 -27.13 10.59
N PHE A 741 23.57 -27.22 11.84
CA PHE A 741 24.06 -26.36 12.91
C PHE A 741 25.32 -27.00 13.48
N ALA A 742 26.50 -26.59 13.03
CA ALA A 742 27.78 -27.23 13.34
C ALA A 742 28.37 -26.71 14.66
N PRO A 743 28.43 -27.53 15.73
CA PRO A 743 29.09 -27.17 16.97
C PRO A 743 30.61 -27.17 16.80
N THR A 744 31.27 -26.11 17.29
CA THR A 744 32.74 -26.00 17.31
C THR A 744 33.36 -26.92 18.37
N ASN A 745 34.67 -27.17 18.31
CA ASN A 745 35.41 -27.90 19.35
C ASN A 745 35.19 -27.26 20.75
N TRP A 746 35.06 -25.93 20.79
CA TRP A 746 34.72 -25.19 22.00
C TRP A 746 33.34 -25.56 22.55
N ALA A 747 32.34 -25.77 21.69
CA ALA A 747 31.01 -26.20 22.11
C ALA A 747 31.04 -27.53 22.88
N PHE A 748 31.85 -28.48 22.42
CA PHE A 748 32.04 -29.77 23.08
C PHE A 748 32.83 -29.65 24.38
N ALA A 749 33.89 -28.84 24.41
CA ALA A 749 34.62 -28.55 25.65
C ALA A 749 33.72 -27.87 26.70
N LYS A 750 32.86 -26.95 26.27
CA LYS A 750 31.87 -26.27 27.13
C LYS A 750 30.81 -27.23 27.65
N LEU A 751 30.39 -28.22 26.85
CA LEU A 751 29.49 -29.28 27.30
C LEU A 751 30.12 -30.09 28.43
N GLU A 752 31.36 -30.55 28.24
CA GLU A 752 32.10 -31.32 29.24
C GLU A 752 32.36 -30.51 30.52
N TYR A 753 32.70 -29.23 30.38
CA TYR A 753 32.87 -28.33 31.52
C TYR A 753 31.59 -28.14 32.33
N ASN A 754 30.45 -27.92 31.66
CA ASN A 754 29.17 -27.73 32.33
C ASN A 754 28.57 -29.03 32.88
N SER A 755 28.97 -30.18 32.34
CA SER A 755 28.48 -31.51 32.71
C SER A 755 29.60 -32.54 32.56
N PRO A 756 30.48 -32.68 33.57
CA PRO A 756 31.59 -33.63 33.52
C PRO A 756 31.11 -35.07 33.29
N GLY A 757 31.78 -35.79 32.39
CA GLY A 757 31.44 -37.13 31.94
C GLY A 757 30.38 -37.20 30.82
N ALA A 758 29.85 -36.06 30.37
CA ALA A 758 28.85 -36.02 29.30
C ALA A 758 29.41 -36.53 27.96
N MET A 759 30.66 -36.22 27.65
CA MET A 759 31.29 -36.70 26.41
C MET A 759 31.51 -38.22 26.45
N GLU A 760 32.05 -38.74 27.55
CA GLU A 760 32.27 -40.18 27.73
C GLU A 760 30.93 -40.95 27.64
N SER A 761 29.88 -40.43 28.28
CA SER A 761 28.54 -41.01 28.18
C SER A 761 28.01 -41.03 26.75
N LEU A 762 28.19 -39.94 25.99
CA LEU A 762 27.74 -39.87 24.59
C LEU A 762 28.54 -40.81 23.68
N LEU A 763 29.85 -40.91 23.86
CA LEU A 763 30.70 -41.81 23.08
C LEU A 763 30.43 -43.29 23.39
N SER A 764 30.06 -43.61 24.63
CA SER A 764 29.69 -44.97 25.03
C SER A 764 28.36 -45.46 24.45
N SER A 765 27.50 -44.55 23.97
CA SER A 765 26.17 -44.85 23.43
C SER A 765 25.99 -44.27 22.02
N PRO A 766 26.36 -45.04 20.96
CA PRO A 766 26.25 -44.57 19.58
C PRO A 766 24.84 -44.18 19.13
N GLU A 767 23.79 -44.78 19.71
CA GLU A 767 22.40 -44.45 19.41
C GLU A 767 22.02 -43.06 19.94
N GLU A 768 22.41 -42.74 21.18
CA GLU A 768 22.15 -41.42 21.77
C GLU A 768 22.96 -40.33 21.09
N LEU A 769 24.22 -40.62 20.74
CA LEU A 769 25.06 -39.72 19.96
C LEU A 769 24.42 -39.43 18.59
N SER A 770 23.88 -40.45 17.90
CA SER A 770 23.16 -40.26 16.65
C SER A 770 21.95 -39.35 16.82
N GLU A 771 21.13 -39.55 17.87
CA GLU A 771 19.94 -38.70 18.15
C GLU A 771 20.35 -37.23 18.36
N VAL A 772 21.41 -36.99 19.14
CA VAL A 772 21.94 -35.63 19.40
C VAL A 772 22.47 -34.98 18.12
N LEU A 773 23.28 -35.69 17.33
CA LEU A 773 23.80 -35.13 16.08
C LEU A 773 22.70 -34.91 15.05
N GLU A 774 21.70 -35.79 14.97
CA GLU A 774 20.51 -35.60 14.14
C GLU A 774 19.67 -34.39 14.58
N HIS A 775 19.72 -34.00 15.87
CA HIS A 775 19.09 -32.77 16.35
C HIS A 775 19.72 -31.49 15.78
N HIS A 776 20.99 -31.57 15.38
CA HIS A 776 21.71 -30.47 14.75
C HIS A 776 21.46 -30.36 13.24
N VAL A 777 20.76 -31.34 12.66
CA VAL A 777 20.50 -31.39 11.22
C VAL A 777 19.02 -31.17 10.95
N VAL A 778 18.71 -30.34 9.97
CA VAL A 778 17.36 -30.10 9.47
C VAL A 778 17.27 -30.58 8.02
N ASN A 779 16.14 -31.21 7.69
CA ASN A 779 15.81 -31.52 6.30
C ASN A 779 15.30 -30.28 5.55
N GLY A 780 16.00 -29.89 4.50
CA GLY A 780 15.83 -28.67 3.73
C GLY A 780 16.84 -27.59 4.09
N THR A 781 17.01 -26.63 3.19
CA THR A 781 17.90 -25.49 3.37
C THR A 781 17.21 -24.33 4.07
N LEU A 782 17.80 -23.91 5.19
CA LEU A 782 17.28 -22.86 6.05
C LEU A 782 18.31 -21.75 6.18
N TYR A 783 18.21 -20.78 5.27
CA TYR A 783 19.05 -19.59 5.31
C TYR A 783 18.53 -18.59 6.33
N THR A 784 19.44 -17.82 6.92
CA THR A 784 19.11 -16.74 7.87
C THR A 784 18.19 -15.71 7.23
N CYS A 785 18.26 -15.52 5.91
CA CYS A 785 17.30 -14.72 5.15
C CYS A 785 15.84 -15.13 5.41
N GLY A 786 15.54 -16.43 5.44
CA GLY A 786 14.19 -16.94 5.70
C GLY A 786 13.76 -16.79 7.16
N VAL A 787 14.73 -16.75 8.07
CA VAL A 787 14.58 -16.67 9.53
C VAL A 787 14.47 -15.23 10.03
N HIS A 788 15.18 -14.32 9.38
CA HIS A 788 15.16 -12.88 9.60
C HIS A 788 14.00 -12.26 8.81
N CYS A 789 13.28 -11.32 9.41
CA CYS A 789 12.30 -10.53 8.67
C CYS A 789 12.58 -9.06 8.91
N MET A 790 13.51 -8.52 8.13
CA MET A 790 13.82 -7.08 8.21
C MET A 790 12.58 -6.20 7.89
N TYR A 791 11.55 -6.79 7.24
CA TYR A 791 10.33 -6.09 6.82
C TYR A 791 9.07 -6.48 7.62
N SER A 792 9.15 -7.35 8.63
CA SER A 792 8.02 -7.62 9.53
C SER A 792 8.14 -6.76 10.77
N TYR A 793 7.55 -5.58 10.69
CA TYR A 793 7.32 -4.68 11.81
C TYR A 793 6.58 -5.31 13.03
N TRP A 794 6.03 -6.53 12.87
CA TRP A 794 5.45 -7.38 13.94
C TRP A 794 6.50 -8.19 14.74
N SER A 795 7.77 -7.81 14.68
CA SER A 795 8.89 -8.48 15.38
C SER A 795 8.80 -8.43 16.92
N PHE A 796 7.88 -7.65 17.48
CA PHE A 796 7.76 -7.54 18.95
C PHE A 796 7.05 -8.75 19.60
N PHE A 797 6.18 -9.46 18.87
CA PHE A 797 5.32 -10.49 19.47
C PHE A 797 5.55 -11.93 18.94
N ARG A 798 6.24 -12.12 17.80
CA ARG A 798 6.55 -13.46 17.25
C ARG A 798 7.92 -13.52 16.56
N ASN A 799 9.00 -13.36 17.34
CA ASN A 799 10.39 -13.53 16.88
C ASN A 799 10.89 -14.98 16.95
N HIS A 800 9.99 -15.96 16.89
CA HIS A 800 10.36 -17.37 16.98
C HIS A 800 9.92 -18.11 15.71
N PHE A 801 10.90 -18.61 14.96
CA PHE A 801 10.69 -19.54 13.85
C PHE A 801 11.08 -20.93 14.33
N SER A 802 10.14 -21.88 14.26
CA SER A 802 10.37 -23.25 14.71
C SER A 802 10.42 -24.21 13.55
N VAL A 803 11.34 -25.16 13.63
CA VAL A 803 11.63 -26.14 12.59
C VAL A 803 11.94 -27.48 13.25
N TYR A 804 11.54 -28.58 12.62
CA TYR A 804 11.90 -29.92 13.10
C TYR A 804 13.27 -30.34 12.56
N SER A 805 14.10 -30.82 13.47
CA SER A 805 15.36 -31.52 13.16
C SER A 805 15.11 -32.94 12.65
N LEU A 806 16.15 -33.64 12.19
CA LEU A 806 16.07 -35.04 11.76
C LEU A 806 15.64 -35.97 12.91
N SER A 807 16.06 -35.66 14.14
CA SER A 807 15.62 -36.37 15.36
C SER A 807 14.18 -36.05 15.77
N ARG A 808 13.45 -35.23 14.98
CA ARG A 808 12.10 -34.73 15.24
C ARG A 808 11.97 -33.80 16.45
N GLY A 809 13.09 -33.40 17.08
CA GLY A 809 13.12 -32.33 18.06
C GLY A 809 12.86 -30.96 17.42
N VAL A 810 12.29 -30.03 18.19
CA VAL A 810 11.98 -28.67 17.73
C VAL A 810 13.18 -27.75 17.94
N LEU A 811 13.70 -27.18 16.86
CA LEU A 811 14.68 -26.11 16.89
C LEU A 811 13.95 -24.76 16.81
N ARG A 812 14.18 -23.90 17.81
CA ARG A 812 13.59 -22.57 17.91
C ARG A 812 14.61 -21.52 17.53
N MET A 813 14.42 -20.90 16.38
CA MET A 813 15.26 -19.82 15.92
C MET A 813 14.72 -18.47 16.39
N LYS A 814 15.60 -17.62 16.89
CA LYS A 814 15.34 -16.23 17.27
C LYS A 814 16.34 -15.34 16.56
N TYR A 815 15.94 -14.13 16.20
CA TYR A 815 16.88 -13.10 15.77
C TYR A 815 16.73 -11.89 16.69
N ASP A 816 17.81 -11.14 16.85
CA ASP A 816 17.78 -9.87 17.55
C ASP A 816 17.82 -8.68 16.60
N TRP A 817 17.64 -7.49 17.17
CA TRP A 817 17.64 -6.22 16.45
C TRP A 817 19.01 -5.83 15.87
N ARG A 818 20.09 -6.50 16.29
CA ARG A 818 21.45 -6.31 15.76
C ARG A 818 21.75 -7.27 14.60
N GLY A 819 20.77 -8.03 14.13
CA GLY A 819 20.93 -9.01 13.05
C GLY A 819 21.61 -10.30 13.47
N ARG A 820 21.75 -10.58 14.77
CA ARG A 820 22.30 -11.85 15.27
C ARG A 820 21.19 -12.90 15.33
N VAL A 821 21.50 -14.10 14.86
CA VAL A 821 20.57 -15.24 14.85
C VAL A 821 20.97 -16.22 15.94
N PHE A 822 19.97 -16.79 16.60
CA PHE A 822 20.08 -17.74 17.70
C PHE A 822 19.24 -18.98 17.37
N VAL A 823 19.70 -20.16 17.77
CA VAL A 823 18.97 -21.43 17.72
C VAL A 823 18.93 -22.02 19.12
N ASN A 824 17.73 -22.31 19.63
CA ASN A 824 17.50 -22.75 21.02
C ASN A 824 18.13 -21.83 22.09
N GLY A 825 18.33 -20.54 21.77
CA GLY A 825 19.00 -19.57 22.65
C GLY A 825 20.51 -19.43 22.42
N ASN A 826 21.12 -20.34 21.65
CA ASN A 826 22.54 -20.33 21.32
C ASN A 826 22.81 -19.47 20.09
N ARG A 827 23.79 -18.57 20.15
CA ARG A 827 24.13 -17.66 19.06
C ARG A 827 24.85 -18.41 17.93
N MET A 828 24.51 -18.09 16.69
CA MET A 828 25.30 -18.50 15.52
C MET A 828 26.47 -17.55 15.32
N SER A 829 27.70 -18.10 15.32
CA SER A 829 28.93 -17.36 15.11
C SER A 829 29.11 -17.03 13.62
N ASP A 830 29.10 -18.05 12.76
CA ASP A 830 29.08 -17.92 11.30
C ASP A 830 27.73 -18.38 10.71
N GLN A 831 27.24 -17.70 9.68
CA GLN A 831 25.89 -17.88 9.16
C GLN A 831 25.89 -18.02 7.63
N ASP A 832 24.95 -18.83 7.11
CA ASP A 832 24.73 -19.05 5.67
C ASP A 832 25.97 -19.53 4.90
N LEU A 833 26.79 -20.41 5.49
CA LEU A 833 27.94 -20.95 4.77
C LEU A 833 27.44 -21.95 3.71
N PRO A 834 27.59 -21.65 2.41
CA PRO A 834 26.95 -22.44 1.36
C PRO A 834 27.72 -23.74 1.11
N ALA A 835 26.98 -24.84 0.99
CA ALA A 835 27.49 -26.14 0.57
C ALA A 835 26.67 -26.65 -0.64
N THR A 836 27.24 -27.58 -1.41
CA THR A 836 26.59 -28.12 -2.62
C THR A 836 25.24 -28.78 -2.28
N ASN A 837 25.20 -29.55 -1.20
CA ASN A 837 24.03 -30.27 -0.70
C ASN A 837 23.37 -29.60 0.53
N GLY A 838 23.64 -28.33 0.82
CA GLY A 838 23.05 -27.70 1.98
C GLY A 838 23.62 -26.34 2.40
N VAL A 839 23.41 -26.03 3.67
CA VAL A 839 23.94 -24.84 4.34
C VAL A 839 24.45 -25.19 5.73
N VAL A 840 25.56 -24.57 6.13
CA VAL A 840 26.15 -24.73 7.46
C VAL A 840 26.01 -23.42 8.24
N HIS A 841 25.53 -23.52 9.48
CA HIS A 841 25.56 -22.44 10.47
C HIS A 841 26.42 -22.89 11.64
N VAL A 842 27.37 -22.06 12.04
CA VAL A 842 28.33 -22.42 13.10
C VAL A 842 27.77 -21.96 14.44
N ILE A 843 27.85 -22.84 15.45
CA ILE A 843 27.39 -22.57 16.81
C ILE A 843 28.46 -22.95 17.83
N ASP A 844 28.48 -22.25 18.96
CA ASP A 844 29.46 -22.45 20.05
C ASP A 844 28.85 -23.22 21.24
N ASP A 845 27.77 -23.96 21.00
CA ASP A 845 27.08 -24.80 21.98
C ASP A 845 26.52 -26.06 21.31
N VAL A 846 26.46 -27.17 22.04
CA VAL A 846 25.80 -28.40 21.58
C VAL A 846 24.30 -28.28 21.84
N LEU A 847 23.47 -28.50 20.81
CA LEU A 847 22.01 -28.47 20.90
C LEU A 847 21.49 -29.73 21.59
N GLU A 848 20.91 -29.55 22.77
CA GLU A 848 20.29 -30.62 23.54
C GLU A 848 18.83 -30.86 23.11
N LEU A 849 18.42 -32.14 23.00
CA LEU A 849 17.02 -32.52 22.72
C LEU A 849 16.07 -32.22 23.88
N TYR A 850 16.55 -32.31 25.13
CA TYR A 850 15.75 -32.16 26.35
C TYR A 850 16.54 -31.39 27.41
N PRO A 851 15.88 -30.55 28.25
CA PRO A 851 16.55 -29.89 29.38
C PRO A 851 17.14 -30.93 30.35
N LEU A 852 18.31 -30.62 30.95
CA LEU A 852 19.07 -31.48 31.88
C LEU A 852 18.22 -32.21 32.95
N GLY A 853 17.13 -31.59 33.44
CA GLY A 853 16.22 -32.21 34.42
C GLY A 853 15.47 -33.46 33.92
N TYR A 854 15.22 -33.58 32.61
CA TYR A 854 14.48 -34.70 32.02
C TYR A 854 15.36 -35.90 31.66
N ARG A 855 16.67 -35.71 31.44
CA ARG A 855 17.63 -36.83 31.20
C ARG A 855 17.73 -37.76 32.41
N LYS A 856 17.70 -37.21 33.64
CA LYS A 856 17.67 -38.00 34.89
C LYS A 856 16.42 -38.88 35.02
N HIS A 857 15.29 -38.47 34.44
CA HIS A 857 14.06 -39.27 34.45
C HIS A 857 14.09 -40.42 33.43
N ARG A 858 14.72 -40.25 32.25
CA ARG A 858 14.81 -41.32 31.25
C ARG A 858 15.70 -42.48 31.70
N LEU A 859 16.82 -42.19 32.37
CA LEU A 859 17.71 -43.20 32.96
C LEU A 859 17.01 -44.01 34.08
N ARG A 860 16.03 -43.43 34.78
CA ARG A 860 15.18 -44.18 35.74
C ARG A 860 14.07 -44.99 35.08
N VAL A 861 13.69 -44.66 33.85
CA VAL A 861 12.61 -45.34 33.11
C VAL A 861 13.15 -46.47 32.24
N SER A 862 14.43 -46.45 31.81
CA SER A 862 15.03 -47.61 31.12
C SER A 862 15.15 -48.83 32.03
N SER A 863 15.20 -48.65 33.36
CA SER A 863 15.11 -49.74 34.36
C SER A 863 13.67 -50.17 34.71
N ALA A 864 12.63 -49.51 34.17
CA ALA A 864 11.24 -49.81 34.49
C ALA A 864 10.41 -50.10 33.23
N LYS A 865 10.37 -51.40 32.88
CA LYS A 865 9.39 -52.09 32.01
C LYS A 865 8.93 -51.34 30.74
N ARG A 866 9.42 -51.82 29.59
CA ARG A 866 8.75 -51.79 28.28
C ARG A 866 7.25 -52.09 28.47
N GLY A 867 6.39 -51.10 28.22
CA GLY A 867 4.96 -51.33 28.15
C GLY A 867 4.10 -50.10 28.40
N LYS A 868 4.09 -49.16 27.45
CA LYS A 868 2.86 -48.52 26.91
C LYS A 868 3.23 -47.34 26.02
N LYS A 869 2.85 -47.46 24.74
CA LYS A 869 2.81 -46.37 23.77
C LYS A 869 1.82 -45.31 24.28
N HIS A 870 2.30 -44.13 24.64
CA HIS A 870 1.46 -42.93 24.63
C HIS A 870 1.93 -42.03 23.48
N ARG A 871 1.15 -42.08 22.39
CA ARG A 871 1.03 -40.99 21.42
C ARG A 871 0.38 -39.81 22.14
N LEU A 872 0.95 -38.62 22.08
CA LEU A 872 0.21 -37.36 22.14
C LEU A 872 1.06 -36.25 21.48
N HIS A 873 0.53 -35.83 20.31
CA HIS A 873 0.69 -34.63 19.48
C HIS A 873 2.05 -33.94 19.28
#